data_AF-A0A0A0JVP6-F1
#
_entry.id   AF-A0A0A0JVP6-F1
#
_cell.length_a   1.000
_cell.length_b   1.000
_cell.length_c   1.000
_cell.angle_alpha   90.00
_cell.angle_beta   90.00
_cell.angle_gamma   90.00
#
_symmetry.space_group_name_H-M   'P 1'
#
loop_
_entity.id
_entity.type
_entity.pdbx_description
1 polymer ?
#
loop_
_entity_poly.entity_id
_entity_poly.type
_entity_poly.pdbx_seq_one_letter_code
_entity_poly.pdbx_strand_id
1 'polypeptide(L)'
;MTWNRFGSVGAIAPTGTAPLATGLGAEPVAAARAYLGQNAEAIGVTAADIAAMEHVSTNTVGAAQVVMLRQTLGGVPAGLDGLVVVAVEKGSARYLSSSMAPLRGASGQRRAAPAVTPEKALQKAAGNVGAAASKITRGTSTARSRAAGWTTLKAGGLTGDQYAKQVAVPVPGDAARTAYHVVLRDDVDSGYSVYVDAATGEVLARESLVDFDSDNPRWKVFTGTPATDHSSTDTRVEWCWTTAAGCTETVANPASPRAWDVDPVTGLSTSTTSGNNAFSGERWLGFGTVTPAPLKSDRNYVYPWTNQWSANRCDPANYASPERNDIDAATANLFAMHNRMHDWSYNLGFTESAWNMQRDNAGKGGLGNDPELGYAQSGAKSGARNNANQGTPPDGVSGYSNMYLWQPLAGSFYAPCVDGDYDMSVIGHEYGHAISNRMAGGPDRGLSGLQAGGMGESWSDLMATEYLQEFGYVPVSPTATPMGAYVTGNENRGIRNYNFSKSPLNYGNVGYDLTGPQVHADGEIWSATQGDIRNAFLARYGAGDATAQRSCATGATAVTACPGNRRWMQLVFDAWLLMPSGAVSMVDARNAMLAADLLRFGGANQDLLWNGFATRGLGTDASSASSNDNEPTPSFASAFGNTATLRFSPSGDDDRPLTGARLYVGEYTARSTPVADSDPATPLSDQFRMMPGATTYTVTAPGMAQASVSLTAKPGQVRDFPVSLVTNLASTQAGATITGQGVDVPAMVDGDEGSTATTADQPTAAQKQFTIDLAGGRQVVRRVQLSALPEPGVAGRFQNVRQFRVWACDAKGLVLCDQDADFRQVFTSAADAFPGDAPRPVAPELKMRSFDIPQTAATHLRVELVTNQCQGGPKFQGEQDDDPANATDCTTAYAGAQKIAVTEVQVMRR
;
A
#
# COMPACT_ATOMS: atom_id res chain seq x y z
N MET A 1 -43.98 -0.49 -26.27
CA MET A 1 -43.62 0.47 -27.32
C MET A 1 -42.67 1.49 -26.73
N THR A 2 -41.62 1.86 -27.44
CA THR A 2 -40.66 2.91 -27.04
C THR A 2 -40.60 4.00 -28.12
N TRP A 3 -40.09 5.17 -27.73
CA TRP A 3 -39.92 6.33 -28.62
C TRP A 3 -38.43 6.58 -28.87
N ASN A 4 -38.07 6.99 -30.07
CA ASN A 4 -36.70 7.36 -30.41
C ASN A 4 -36.43 8.85 -30.13
N ARG A 5 -35.16 9.27 -30.26
CA ARG A 5 -34.71 10.64 -29.99
C ARG A 5 -35.37 11.74 -30.85
N PHE A 6 -36.13 11.37 -31.88
CA PHE A 6 -36.83 12.28 -32.78
C PHE A 6 -38.31 12.43 -32.42
N GLY A 7 -38.78 11.80 -31.34
CA GLY A 7 -40.20 11.79 -30.98
C GLY A 7 -41.07 10.92 -31.89
N SER A 8 -40.47 9.95 -32.60
CA SER A 8 -41.17 8.93 -33.39
C SER A 8 -41.05 7.55 -32.72
N VAL A 9 -41.74 6.56 -33.26
CA VAL A 9 -41.68 5.17 -32.78
C VAL A 9 -40.24 4.66 -32.86
N GLY A 10 -39.70 4.23 -31.71
CA GLY A 10 -38.38 3.63 -31.58
C GLY A 10 -38.43 2.11 -31.71
N ALA A 11 -39.28 1.44 -30.95
CA ALA A 11 -39.53 0.01 -31.10
C ALA A 11 -40.94 -0.40 -30.67
N ILE A 12 -41.50 -1.39 -31.36
CA ILE A 12 -42.73 -2.08 -31.00
C ILE A 12 -42.40 -3.58 -30.95
N ALA A 13 -42.49 -4.14 -29.75
CA ALA A 13 -42.33 -5.56 -29.49
C ALA A 13 -43.63 -6.12 -28.90
N PRO A 14 -43.95 -7.41 -29.15
CA PRO A 14 -45.16 -8.03 -28.61
C PRO A 14 -44.96 -8.30 -27.12
N THR A 15 -46.03 -8.25 -26.34
CA THR A 15 -46.05 -8.60 -24.91
C THR A 15 -46.18 -10.11 -24.66
N GLY A 16 -46.19 -10.92 -25.74
CA GLY A 16 -46.35 -12.38 -25.74
C GLY A 16 -46.14 -12.97 -27.14
N THR A 17 -46.80 -14.08 -27.48
CA THR A 17 -46.66 -14.76 -28.78
C THR A 17 -47.57 -14.21 -29.88
N ALA A 18 -48.50 -13.33 -29.53
CA ALA A 18 -49.41 -12.70 -30.49
C ALA A 18 -48.66 -11.73 -31.43
N PRO A 19 -49.01 -11.68 -32.73
CA PRO A 19 -48.44 -10.70 -33.65
C PRO A 19 -48.89 -9.28 -33.30
N LEU A 20 -48.09 -8.29 -33.70
CA LEU A 20 -48.42 -6.87 -33.59
C LEU A 20 -49.58 -6.47 -34.52
N ALA A 21 -49.69 -7.12 -35.68
CA ALA A 21 -50.80 -6.99 -36.62
C ALA A 21 -50.89 -8.24 -37.50
N THR A 22 -52.07 -8.52 -38.03
CA THR A 22 -52.32 -9.64 -38.97
C THR A 22 -52.99 -9.13 -40.25
N GLY A 23 -53.09 -9.98 -41.28
CA GLY A 23 -53.80 -9.64 -42.51
C GLY A 23 -53.07 -8.66 -43.44
N LEU A 24 -51.73 -8.60 -43.37
CA LEU A 24 -50.91 -7.64 -44.11
C LEU A 24 -50.53 -8.09 -45.53
N GLY A 25 -50.94 -9.29 -45.95
CA GLY A 25 -50.58 -9.88 -47.25
C GLY A 25 -49.30 -10.73 -47.20
N ALA A 26 -49.09 -11.56 -48.23
CA ALA A 26 -48.00 -12.55 -48.26
C ALA A 26 -46.64 -11.98 -48.70
N GLU A 27 -46.63 -10.87 -49.45
CA GLU A 27 -45.41 -10.24 -49.93
C GLU A 27 -44.73 -9.43 -48.81
N PRO A 28 -43.50 -9.78 -48.36
CA PRO A 28 -42.90 -9.22 -47.15
C PRO A 28 -42.76 -7.70 -47.16
N VAL A 29 -42.30 -7.12 -48.27
CA VAL A 29 -42.10 -5.67 -48.39
C VAL A 29 -43.44 -4.93 -48.41
N ALA A 30 -44.44 -5.48 -49.10
CA ALA A 30 -45.79 -4.93 -49.12
C ALA A 30 -46.43 -5.00 -47.73
N ALA A 31 -46.25 -6.11 -47.02
CA ALA A 31 -46.76 -6.30 -45.66
C ALA A 31 -46.08 -5.37 -44.65
N ALA A 32 -44.76 -5.16 -44.76
CA ALA A 32 -44.04 -4.20 -43.94
C ALA A 32 -44.54 -2.77 -44.18
N ARG A 33 -44.73 -2.35 -45.45
CA ARG A 33 -45.29 -1.03 -45.78
C ARG A 33 -46.74 -0.88 -45.33
N ALA A 34 -47.55 -1.93 -45.42
CA ALA A 34 -48.93 -1.94 -44.92
C ALA A 34 -48.96 -1.75 -43.40
N TYR A 35 -48.08 -2.44 -42.66
CA TYR A 35 -47.97 -2.27 -41.21
C TYR A 35 -47.53 -0.85 -40.83
N LEU A 36 -46.53 -0.29 -41.52
CA LEU A 36 -46.13 1.10 -41.33
C LEU A 36 -47.28 2.07 -41.65
N GLY A 37 -48.07 1.79 -42.69
CA GLY A 37 -49.24 2.57 -43.07
C GLY A 37 -50.32 2.61 -42.00
N GLN A 38 -50.58 1.47 -41.35
CA GLN A 38 -51.51 1.38 -40.22
C GLN A 38 -51.04 2.18 -38.99
N ASN A 39 -49.73 2.43 -38.87
CA ASN A 39 -49.12 3.14 -37.75
C ASN A 39 -48.54 4.51 -38.14
N ALA A 40 -48.93 5.03 -39.31
CA ALA A 40 -48.29 6.20 -39.94
C ALA A 40 -48.37 7.46 -39.07
N GLU A 41 -49.50 7.66 -38.37
CA GLU A 41 -49.71 8.78 -37.45
C GLU A 41 -48.74 8.74 -36.25
N ALA A 42 -48.60 7.57 -35.61
CA ALA A 42 -47.68 7.39 -34.48
C ALA A 42 -46.20 7.52 -34.90
N ILE A 43 -45.88 7.14 -36.14
CA ILE A 43 -44.54 7.30 -36.72
C ILE A 43 -44.28 8.74 -37.17
N GLY A 44 -45.34 9.52 -37.43
CA GLY A 44 -45.25 10.90 -37.90
C GLY A 44 -44.86 10.99 -39.38
N VAL A 45 -45.32 10.07 -40.22
CA VAL A 45 -45.07 10.03 -41.67
C VAL A 45 -46.38 9.85 -42.45
N THR A 46 -46.39 10.21 -43.73
CA THR A 46 -47.57 9.97 -44.59
C THR A 46 -47.47 8.65 -45.36
N ALA A 47 -48.60 8.16 -45.91
CA ALA A 47 -48.59 6.99 -46.80
C ALA A 47 -47.69 7.21 -48.04
N ALA A 48 -47.61 8.45 -48.55
CA ALA A 48 -46.70 8.81 -49.63
C ALA A 48 -45.23 8.70 -49.21
N ASP A 49 -44.90 9.05 -47.96
CA ASP A 49 -43.54 8.92 -47.41
C ASP A 49 -43.16 7.45 -47.27
N ILE A 50 -44.08 6.62 -46.76
CA ILE A 50 -43.88 5.18 -46.66
C ILE A 50 -43.70 4.55 -48.04
N ALA A 51 -44.47 4.97 -49.06
CA ALA A 51 -44.30 4.48 -50.43
C ALA A 51 -42.96 4.89 -51.04
N ALA A 52 -42.47 6.10 -50.73
CA ALA A 52 -41.20 6.63 -51.23
C ALA A 52 -39.96 6.02 -50.56
N MET A 53 -40.10 5.32 -49.42
CA MET A 53 -38.96 4.71 -48.74
C MET A 53 -38.20 3.75 -49.66
N GLU A 54 -36.88 3.84 -49.63
CA GLU A 54 -35.98 2.91 -50.30
C GLU A 54 -36.09 1.54 -49.61
N HIS A 55 -36.22 0.47 -50.41
CA HIS A 55 -36.04 -0.88 -49.90
C HIS A 55 -34.56 -1.19 -49.83
N VAL A 56 -34.04 -1.36 -48.61
CA VAL A 56 -32.60 -1.59 -48.38
C VAL A 56 -32.28 -3.08 -48.47
N SER A 57 -33.05 -3.90 -47.75
CA SER A 57 -32.86 -5.35 -47.76
C SER A 57 -34.10 -6.09 -47.24
N THR A 58 -34.18 -7.37 -47.60
CA THR A 58 -35.07 -8.35 -46.96
C THR A 58 -34.22 -9.57 -46.61
N ASN A 59 -34.14 -9.91 -45.33
CA ASN A 59 -33.37 -11.05 -44.83
C ASN A 59 -34.29 -12.05 -44.13
N THR A 60 -34.03 -13.34 -44.28
CA THR A 60 -34.79 -14.38 -43.57
C THR A 60 -34.19 -14.63 -42.18
N VAL A 61 -35.03 -14.61 -41.14
CA VAL A 61 -34.65 -14.94 -39.76
C VAL A 61 -35.70 -15.91 -39.21
N GLY A 62 -35.33 -17.19 -39.08
CA GLY A 62 -36.28 -18.26 -38.78
C GLY A 62 -37.38 -18.33 -39.83
N ALA A 63 -38.65 -18.29 -39.41
CA ALA A 63 -39.81 -18.27 -40.30
C ALA A 63 -40.22 -16.85 -40.76
N ALA A 64 -39.57 -15.79 -40.23
CA ALA A 64 -39.90 -14.40 -40.53
C ALA A 64 -39.00 -13.82 -41.63
N GLN A 65 -39.55 -12.87 -42.37
CA GLN A 65 -38.85 -12.00 -43.31
C GLN A 65 -38.66 -10.63 -42.66
N VAL A 66 -37.40 -10.27 -42.44
CA VAL A 66 -36.98 -9.00 -41.83
C VAL A 66 -36.74 -8.00 -42.93
N VAL A 67 -37.66 -7.05 -43.08
CA VAL A 67 -37.61 -6.02 -44.12
C VAL A 67 -37.03 -4.74 -43.55
N MET A 68 -35.97 -4.23 -44.17
CA MET A 68 -35.39 -2.94 -43.84
C MET A 68 -35.75 -1.92 -44.93
N LEU A 69 -36.37 -0.82 -44.51
CA LEU A 69 -36.68 0.33 -45.35
C LEU A 69 -35.92 1.55 -44.85
N ARG A 70 -35.57 2.45 -45.78
CA ARG A 70 -34.90 3.71 -45.48
C ARG A 70 -35.77 4.89 -45.90
N GLN A 71 -35.92 5.82 -44.98
CA GLN A 71 -36.61 7.09 -45.17
C GLN A 71 -35.92 7.94 -46.24
N THR A 72 -36.73 8.65 -47.04
CA THR A 72 -36.23 9.57 -48.06
C THR A 72 -36.80 10.97 -47.85
N LEU A 73 -36.01 12.00 -48.10
CA LEU A 73 -36.42 13.42 -48.08
C LEU A 73 -36.42 13.97 -49.52
N GLY A 74 -37.59 14.08 -50.14
CA GLY A 74 -37.71 14.55 -51.53
C GLY A 74 -36.84 13.76 -52.52
N GLY A 75 -36.78 12.44 -52.35
CA GLY A 75 -35.99 11.51 -53.17
C GLY A 75 -34.53 11.33 -52.76
N VAL A 76 -34.05 12.02 -51.71
CA VAL A 76 -32.70 11.81 -51.15
C VAL A 76 -32.78 10.80 -49.98
N PRO A 77 -32.11 9.64 -50.05
CA PRO A 77 -32.12 8.67 -48.95
C PRO A 77 -31.42 9.18 -47.68
N ALA A 78 -31.89 8.75 -46.52
CA ALA A 78 -31.24 9.03 -45.24
C ALA A 78 -29.82 8.41 -45.16
N GLY A 79 -28.84 9.21 -44.75
CA GLY A 79 -27.44 8.78 -44.63
C GLY A 79 -27.01 8.49 -43.19
N LEU A 80 -27.64 9.17 -42.24
CA LEU A 80 -27.53 8.94 -40.79
C LEU A 80 -28.94 8.71 -40.27
N ASP A 81 -29.15 7.67 -39.46
CA ASP A 81 -30.49 7.24 -39.02
C ASP A 81 -31.49 7.04 -40.18
N GLY A 82 -32.80 7.18 -39.92
CA GLY A 82 -33.82 7.11 -40.97
C GLY A 82 -34.12 5.68 -41.44
N LEU A 83 -33.78 4.65 -40.66
CA LEU A 83 -34.06 3.25 -40.98
C LEU A 83 -35.25 2.73 -40.19
N VAL A 84 -36.01 1.82 -40.79
CA VAL A 84 -37.01 1.02 -40.10
C VAL A 84 -36.89 -0.43 -40.50
N VAL A 85 -36.97 -1.30 -39.50
CA VAL A 85 -36.98 -2.75 -39.64
C VAL A 85 -38.34 -3.25 -39.20
N VAL A 86 -38.97 -4.06 -40.04
CA VAL A 86 -40.22 -4.76 -39.73
C VAL A 86 -40.02 -6.25 -39.96
N ALA A 87 -40.22 -7.05 -38.91
CA ALA A 87 -40.24 -8.51 -39.03
C ALA A 87 -41.66 -8.97 -39.39
N VAL A 88 -41.81 -9.60 -40.55
CA VAL A 88 -43.09 -10.10 -41.06
C VAL A 88 -43.04 -11.62 -41.16
N GLU A 89 -44.02 -12.31 -40.58
CA GLU A 89 -44.18 -13.76 -40.66
C GLU A 89 -45.58 -14.10 -41.14
N LYS A 90 -45.70 -14.79 -42.29
CA LYS A 90 -46.99 -15.23 -42.87
C LYS A 90 -48.05 -14.12 -42.91
N GLY A 91 -47.66 -12.92 -43.34
CA GLY A 91 -48.53 -11.73 -43.42
C GLY A 91 -48.93 -11.13 -42.07
N SER A 92 -48.16 -11.39 -41.02
CA SER A 92 -48.32 -10.77 -39.70
C SER A 92 -47.04 -10.05 -39.29
N ALA A 93 -47.15 -8.84 -38.74
CA ALA A 93 -46.01 -8.11 -38.19
C ALA A 93 -45.69 -8.63 -36.79
N ARG A 94 -44.43 -8.96 -36.52
CA ARG A 94 -43.96 -9.51 -35.24
C ARG A 94 -43.14 -8.52 -34.44
N TYR A 95 -42.41 -7.64 -35.10
CA TYR A 95 -41.50 -6.69 -34.47
C TYR A 95 -41.30 -5.48 -35.38
N LEU A 96 -41.13 -4.31 -34.76
CA LEU A 96 -40.66 -3.10 -35.43
C LEU A 96 -39.59 -2.42 -34.59
N SER A 97 -38.52 -1.96 -35.24
CA SER A 97 -37.56 -1.00 -34.68
C SER A 97 -37.25 0.08 -35.70
N SER A 98 -37.11 1.33 -35.26
CA SER A 98 -37.02 2.48 -36.15
C SER A 98 -36.15 3.61 -35.57
N SER A 99 -35.24 4.12 -36.41
CA SER A 99 -34.53 5.38 -36.23
C SER A 99 -35.08 6.49 -37.14
N MET A 100 -36.30 6.32 -37.66
CA MET A 100 -36.95 7.35 -38.49
C MET A 100 -37.35 8.58 -37.67
N ALA A 101 -37.29 9.75 -38.29
CA ALA A 101 -37.85 10.96 -37.72
C ALA A 101 -39.22 11.29 -38.35
N PRO A 102 -40.10 12.00 -37.64
CA PRO A 102 -41.32 12.53 -38.24
C PRO A 102 -40.99 13.46 -39.42
N LEU A 103 -41.79 13.43 -40.48
CA LEU A 103 -41.63 14.33 -41.64
C LEU A 103 -42.84 15.26 -41.74
N ARG A 104 -42.58 16.58 -41.73
CA ARG A 104 -43.62 17.62 -41.86
C ARG A 104 -43.73 18.13 -43.30
N GLY A 105 -44.92 18.55 -43.74
CA GLY A 105 -45.18 19.10 -45.09
C GLY A 105 -45.17 18.06 -46.21
N ALA A 106 -45.28 18.47 -47.48
CA ALA A 106 -45.31 17.56 -48.64
C ALA A 106 -43.90 17.12 -49.06
N SER A 107 -43.69 15.81 -49.31
CA SER A 107 -42.36 15.19 -49.56
C SER A 107 -41.49 15.91 -50.60
N GLY A 108 -42.07 16.33 -51.73
CA GLY A 108 -41.34 17.03 -52.80
C GLY A 108 -40.83 18.43 -52.43
N GLN A 109 -41.37 19.04 -51.38
CA GLN A 109 -40.98 20.38 -50.90
C GLN A 109 -39.92 20.33 -49.79
N ARG A 110 -39.60 19.13 -49.26
CA ARG A 110 -38.67 18.99 -48.12
C ARG A 110 -37.20 18.95 -48.51
N ARG A 111 -36.88 18.72 -49.79
CA ARG A 111 -35.50 18.71 -50.31
C ARG A 111 -35.04 20.14 -50.58
N ALA A 112 -33.96 20.56 -49.95
CA ALA A 112 -33.29 21.82 -50.27
C ALA A 112 -32.34 21.66 -51.47
N ALA A 113 -32.25 22.68 -52.32
CA ALA A 113 -31.20 22.76 -53.33
C ALA A 113 -29.84 22.98 -52.63
N PRO A 114 -28.79 22.20 -52.94
CA PRO A 114 -27.50 22.37 -52.30
C PRO A 114 -26.85 23.69 -52.71
N ALA A 115 -26.51 24.54 -51.74
CA ALA A 115 -25.70 25.74 -51.94
C ALA A 115 -24.20 25.48 -51.69
N VAL A 116 -23.88 24.38 -51.00
CA VAL A 116 -22.53 23.90 -50.74
C VAL A 116 -22.14 22.86 -51.80
N THR A 117 -20.92 22.94 -52.34
CA THR A 117 -20.39 21.91 -53.25
C THR A 117 -19.73 20.77 -52.45
N PRO A 118 -19.57 19.56 -53.02
CA PRO A 118 -18.87 18.46 -52.35
C PRO A 118 -17.46 18.84 -51.85
N GLU A 119 -16.74 19.67 -52.59
CA GLU A 119 -15.40 20.17 -52.23
C GLU A 119 -15.46 21.08 -51.00
N LYS A 120 -16.46 21.97 -50.95
CA LYS A 120 -16.67 22.86 -49.80
C LYS A 120 -17.14 22.08 -48.57
N ALA A 121 -17.94 21.05 -48.76
CA ALA A 121 -18.33 20.13 -47.71
C ALA A 121 -17.11 19.38 -47.13
N LEU A 122 -16.21 18.88 -47.98
CA LEU A 122 -14.95 18.27 -47.53
C LEU A 122 -14.08 19.26 -46.75
N GLN A 123 -13.98 20.52 -47.21
CA GLN A 123 -13.24 21.55 -46.48
C GLN A 123 -13.81 21.79 -45.08
N LYS A 124 -15.15 21.86 -44.96
CA LYS A 124 -15.84 22.04 -43.67
C LYS A 124 -15.70 20.83 -42.75
N ALA A 125 -15.78 19.63 -43.32
CA ALA A 125 -15.59 18.38 -42.60
C ALA A 125 -14.16 18.23 -42.06
N ALA A 126 -13.15 18.50 -42.87
CA ALA A 126 -11.74 18.47 -42.45
C ALA A 126 -11.48 19.45 -41.30
N GLY A 127 -11.96 20.70 -41.42
CA GLY A 127 -11.82 21.69 -40.35
C GLY A 127 -12.52 21.29 -39.04
N ASN A 128 -13.64 20.56 -39.13
CA ASN A 128 -14.36 20.07 -37.94
C ASN A 128 -13.64 18.94 -37.21
N VAL A 129 -12.80 18.15 -37.91
CA VAL A 129 -11.97 17.12 -37.29
C VAL A 129 -10.56 17.61 -36.94
N GLY A 130 -10.29 18.91 -37.07
CA GLY A 130 -8.99 19.50 -36.78
C GLY A 130 -7.93 19.31 -37.88
N ALA A 131 -8.31 18.77 -39.04
CA ALA A 131 -7.43 18.54 -40.18
C ALA A 131 -7.47 19.71 -41.19
N ALA A 132 -6.36 19.90 -41.91
CA ALA A 132 -6.29 20.88 -42.99
C ALA A 132 -6.52 20.20 -44.35
N ALA A 133 -7.58 20.58 -45.06
CA ALA A 133 -7.81 20.18 -46.45
C ALA A 133 -7.48 21.33 -47.40
N SER A 134 -6.44 21.16 -48.22
CA SER A 134 -5.99 22.13 -49.23
C SER A 134 -6.01 21.51 -50.63
N LYS A 135 -6.03 22.33 -51.69
CA LYS A 135 -5.97 21.88 -53.10
C LYS A 135 -7.00 20.78 -53.43
N ILE A 136 -8.25 20.94 -52.96
CA ILE A 136 -9.31 19.94 -53.13
C ILE A 136 -9.66 19.81 -54.61
N THR A 137 -9.57 18.60 -55.16
CA THR A 137 -9.87 18.28 -56.56
C THR A 137 -10.76 17.04 -56.66
N ARG A 138 -11.53 16.90 -57.75
CA ARG A 138 -12.30 15.68 -58.00
C ARG A 138 -11.39 14.57 -58.51
N GLY A 139 -11.46 13.40 -57.89
CA GLY A 139 -10.77 12.19 -58.31
C GLY A 139 -11.56 11.40 -59.36
N THR A 140 -10.92 10.37 -59.93
CA THR A 140 -11.59 9.44 -60.83
C THR A 140 -12.44 8.43 -60.03
N SER A 141 -13.75 8.58 -60.09
CA SER A 141 -14.66 7.65 -59.40
C SER A 141 -14.80 6.33 -60.15
N THR A 142 -14.85 5.21 -59.41
CA THR A 142 -15.18 3.90 -59.99
C THR A 142 -16.61 3.88 -60.55
N ALA A 143 -16.92 2.96 -61.48
CA ALA A 143 -18.27 2.80 -62.00
C ALA A 143 -19.29 2.52 -60.88
N ARG A 144 -18.89 1.77 -59.84
CA ARG A 144 -19.73 1.45 -58.66
C ARG A 144 -19.97 2.67 -57.77
N SER A 145 -18.94 3.50 -57.53
CA SER A 145 -19.08 4.74 -56.75
C SER A 145 -19.99 5.75 -57.46
N ARG A 146 -19.90 5.85 -58.80
CA ARG A 146 -20.80 6.69 -59.61
C ARG A 146 -22.24 6.21 -59.56
N ALA A 147 -22.48 4.91 -59.73
CA ALA A 147 -23.80 4.31 -59.63
C ALA A 147 -24.43 4.50 -58.24
N ALA A 148 -23.62 4.53 -57.18
CA ALA A 148 -24.06 4.76 -55.81
C ALA A 148 -24.14 6.26 -55.38
N GLY A 149 -23.85 7.20 -56.30
CA GLY A 149 -23.97 8.64 -56.06
C GLY A 149 -22.82 9.30 -55.27
N TRP A 150 -21.67 8.64 -55.17
CA TRP A 150 -20.48 9.16 -54.47
C TRP A 150 -19.61 10.01 -55.40
N THR A 151 -19.18 11.16 -54.90
CA THR A 151 -18.13 11.99 -55.49
C THR A 151 -16.80 11.68 -54.82
N THR A 152 -15.82 11.21 -55.58
CA THR A 152 -14.45 10.99 -55.09
C THR A 152 -13.67 12.31 -55.15
N LEU A 153 -12.98 12.64 -54.06
CA LEU A 153 -12.21 13.87 -53.88
C LEU A 153 -10.79 13.55 -53.43
N LYS A 154 -9.83 14.38 -53.81
CA LYS A 154 -8.45 14.38 -53.31
C LYS A 154 -8.15 15.73 -52.68
N ALA A 155 -7.45 15.74 -51.56
CA ALA A 155 -7.05 16.97 -50.88
C ALA A 155 -5.64 16.80 -50.31
N GLY A 156 -4.81 17.84 -50.40
CA GLY A 156 -3.54 17.90 -49.69
C GLY A 156 -3.78 18.14 -48.19
N GLY A 157 -3.09 17.36 -47.35
CA GLY A 157 -3.28 17.33 -45.90
C GLY A 157 -4.26 16.26 -45.41
N LEU A 158 -4.80 15.43 -46.31
CA LEU A 158 -5.60 14.24 -46.01
C LEU A 158 -4.99 13.01 -46.68
N THR A 159 -5.26 11.83 -46.12
CA THR A 159 -4.67 10.56 -46.56
C THR A 159 -5.61 9.84 -47.53
N GLY A 160 -5.13 9.56 -48.74
CA GLY A 160 -5.86 8.80 -49.75
C GLY A 160 -7.05 9.54 -50.40
N ASP A 161 -8.00 8.77 -50.92
CA ASP A 161 -9.23 9.29 -51.54
C ASP A 161 -10.32 9.56 -50.48
N GLN A 162 -10.99 10.69 -50.64
CA GLN A 162 -12.09 11.15 -49.79
C GLN A 162 -13.40 11.01 -50.58
N TYR A 163 -14.54 10.89 -49.90
CA TYR A 163 -15.83 10.68 -50.57
C TYR A 163 -16.89 11.63 -50.04
N ALA A 164 -17.76 12.11 -50.91
CA ALA A 164 -18.90 12.94 -50.54
C ALA A 164 -20.15 12.49 -51.30
N LYS A 165 -21.27 12.35 -50.59
CA LYS A 165 -22.59 12.00 -51.18
C LYS A 165 -23.70 12.81 -50.52
N GLN A 166 -24.65 13.28 -51.32
CA GLN A 166 -25.84 13.95 -50.77
C GLN A 166 -26.76 12.93 -50.11
N VAL A 167 -27.14 13.20 -48.86
CA VAL A 167 -27.99 12.36 -48.01
C VAL A 167 -29.02 13.21 -47.28
N ALA A 168 -30.07 12.58 -46.76
CA ALA A 168 -30.94 13.20 -45.77
C ALA A 168 -30.42 12.87 -44.36
N VAL A 169 -30.49 13.83 -43.43
CA VAL A 169 -30.08 13.66 -42.04
C VAL A 169 -31.22 14.14 -41.15
N PRO A 170 -31.86 13.24 -40.39
CA PRO A 170 -32.76 13.61 -39.32
C PRO A 170 -32.04 14.43 -38.24
N VAL A 171 -32.66 15.51 -37.76
CA VAL A 171 -32.09 16.38 -36.71
C VAL A 171 -33.02 16.36 -35.49
N PRO A 172 -32.54 16.01 -34.28
CA PRO A 172 -33.39 16.01 -33.09
C PRO A 172 -34.00 17.39 -32.82
N GLY A 173 -35.32 17.45 -32.63
CA GLY A 173 -36.05 18.69 -32.34
C GLY A 173 -36.28 19.63 -33.53
N ASP A 174 -35.78 19.31 -34.73
CA ASP A 174 -35.88 20.14 -35.94
C ASP A 174 -36.31 19.32 -37.17
N ALA A 175 -36.55 19.97 -38.30
CA ALA A 175 -36.85 19.29 -39.56
C ALA A 175 -35.61 18.55 -40.10
N ALA A 176 -35.81 17.36 -40.69
CA ALA A 176 -34.75 16.65 -41.39
C ALA A 176 -34.14 17.52 -42.49
N ARG A 177 -32.81 17.51 -42.60
CA ARG A 177 -32.06 18.36 -43.51
C ARG A 177 -31.43 17.55 -44.63
N THR A 178 -31.20 18.20 -45.77
CA THR A 178 -30.36 17.62 -46.82
C THR A 178 -28.90 17.99 -46.54
N ALA A 179 -28.00 17.01 -46.52
CA ALA A 179 -26.60 17.17 -46.14
C ALA A 179 -25.67 16.43 -47.13
N TYR A 180 -24.37 16.66 -47.04
CA TYR A 180 -23.34 15.80 -47.58
C TYR A 180 -22.81 14.88 -46.49
N HIS A 181 -22.89 13.57 -46.70
CA HIS A 181 -22.09 12.58 -46.00
C HIS A 181 -20.70 12.61 -46.60
N VAL A 182 -19.76 13.16 -45.84
CA VAL A 182 -18.34 13.25 -46.18
C VAL A 182 -17.59 12.16 -45.41
N VAL A 183 -16.95 11.26 -46.14
CA VAL A 183 -16.01 10.28 -45.58
C VAL A 183 -14.61 10.79 -45.86
N LEU A 184 -13.84 11.00 -44.80
CA LEU A 184 -12.46 11.47 -44.92
C LEU A 184 -11.49 10.72 -44.00
N ARG A 185 -10.20 10.74 -44.36
CA ARG A 185 -9.08 10.23 -43.57
C ARG A 185 -8.03 11.30 -43.42
N ASP A 186 -7.73 11.68 -42.20
CA ASP A 186 -6.66 12.61 -41.84
C ASP A 186 -5.31 11.90 -41.63
N ASP A 187 -5.32 10.61 -41.27
CA ASP A 187 -4.10 9.79 -41.12
C ASP A 187 -4.30 8.33 -41.63
N VAL A 188 -3.27 7.50 -41.53
CA VAL A 188 -3.28 6.07 -41.87
C VAL A 188 -4.23 5.29 -40.96
N ASP A 189 -4.29 5.64 -39.67
CA ASP A 189 -5.11 4.97 -38.66
C ASP A 189 -6.25 5.87 -38.11
N SER A 190 -6.63 6.90 -38.86
CA SER A 190 -7.70 7.84 -38.48
C SER A 190 -8.60 8.18 -39.67
N GLY A 191 -9.92 8.15 -39.43
CA GLY A 191 -10.93 8.43 -40.44
C GLY A 191 -12.31 8.69 -39.86
N TYR A 192 -13.12 9.49 -40.55
CA TYR A 192 -14.39 10.01 -40.05
C TYR A 192 -15.48 10.04 -41.12
N SER A 193 -16.72 9.84 -40.68
CA SER A 193 -17.95 10.23 -41.39
C SER A 193 -18.46 11.53 -40.79
N VAL A 194 -18.52 12.59 -41.61
CA VAL A 194 -19.01 13.90 -41.20
C VAL A 194 -20.18 14.29 -42.08
N TYR A 195 -21.27 14.76 -41.46
CA TYR A 195 -22.49 15.15 -42.15
C TYR A 195 -22.60 16.67 -42.18
N VAL A 196 -22.43 17.26 -43.37
CA VAL A 196 -22.37 18.72 -43.56
C VAL A 196 -23.65 19.20 -44.25
N ASP A 197 -24.39 20.11 -43.63
CA ASP A 197 -25.61 20.70 -44.19
C ASP A 197 -25.37 21.23 -45.61
N ALA A 198 -26.20 20.79 -46.56
CA ALA A 198 -25.99 21.07 -47.97
C ALA A 198 -26.35 22.51 -48.36
N ALA A 199 -27.10 23.24 -47.52
CA ALA A 199 -27.47 24.63 -47.73
C ALA A 199 -26.55 25.59 -46.96
N THR A 200 -26.20 25.29 -45.70
CA THR A 200 -25.47 26.22 -44.83
C THR A 200 -23.98 25.90 -44.68
N GLY A 201 -23.59 24.64 -44.87
CA GLY A 201 -22.23 24.16 -44.60
C GLY A 201 -21.93 23.95 -43.12
N GLU A 202 -22.96 24.00 -42.26
CA GLU A 202 -22.91 23.62 -40.85
C GLU A 202 -22.64 22.11 -40.71
N VAL A 203 -21.87 21.70 -39.71
CA VAL A 203 -21.67 20.27 -39.42
C VAL A 203 -22.80 19.81 -38.51
N LEU A 204 -23.61 18.87 -39.01
CA LEU A 204 -24.78 18.32 -38.32
C LEU A 204 -24.43 17.14 -37.42
N ALA A 205 -23.46 16.32 -37.83
CA ALA A 205 -23.01 15.15 -37.09
C ALA A 205 -21.61 14.71 -37.52
N ARG A 206 -20.91 13.99 -36.64
CA ARG A 206 -19.61 13.38 -36.88
C ARG A 206 -19.57 11.99 -36.21
N GLU A 207 -18.95 11.04 -36.88
CA GLU A 207 -18.73 9.67 -36.44
C GLU A 207 -17.29 9.25 -36.82
N SER A 208 -16.57 8.58 -35.91
CA SER A 208 -15.28 7.95 -36.24
C SER A 208 -15.53 6.68 -37.06
N LEU A 209 -14.76 6.46 -38.11
CA LEU A 209 -14.82 5.26 -38.96
C LEU A 209 -13.75 4.22 -38.63
N VAL A 210 -12.77 4.60 -37.81
CA VAL A 210 -11.80 3.67 -37.25
C VAL A 210 -12.27 3.33 -35.84
N ASP A 211 -12.71 2.08 -35.68
CA ASP A 211 -12.79 1.45 -34.36
C ASP A 211 -11.36 1.07 -33.99
N PHE A 212 -10.81 1.68 -32.95
CA PHE A 212 -9.53 1.23 -32.40
C PHE A 212 -9.68 -0.20 -31.87
N ASP A 213 -8.74 -1.06 -32.21
CA ASP A 213 -8.52 -2.39 -31.60
C ASP A 213 -7.94 -2.29 -30.17
N SER A 214 -8.21 -1.19 -29.44
CA SER A 214 -7.50 -0.88 -28.19
C SER A 214 -8.33 -0.12 -27.14
N ASP A 215 -9.52 -0.61 -26.78
CA ASP A 215 -10.10 -0.28 -25.46
C ASP A 215 -9.38 -1.06 -24.34
N ASN A 216 -8.05 -0.96 -24.32
CA ASN A 216 -7.16 -1.70 -23.43
C ASN A 216 -6.23 -0.70 -22.70
N PRO A 217 -6.69 -0.12 -21.58
CA PRO A 217 -5.90 0.85 -20.83
C PRO A 217 -4.60 0.23 -20.33
N ARG A 218 -3.57 1.09 -20.21
CA ARG A 218 -2.23 0.69 -19.79
C ARG A 218 -1.68 1.60 -18.71
N TRP A 219 -0.95 1.04 -17.75
CA TRP A 219 -0.33 1.77 -16.64
C TRP A 219 1.17 1.44 -16.58
N LYS A 220 2.03 2.47 -16.57
CA LYS A 220 3.47 2.28 -16.38
C LYS A 220 3.82 2.41 -14.90
N VAL A 221 4.28 1.33 -14.29
CA VAL A 221 4.36 1.19 -12.82
C VAL A 221 5.66 0.52 -12.34
N PHE A 222 6.05 0.79 -11.11
CA PHE A 222 7.00 -0.05 -10.38
C PHE A 222 6.22 -1.22 -9.77
N THR A 223 6.51 -2.46 -10.19
CA THR A 223 5.81 -3.64 -9.64
C THR A 223 6.10 -3.89 -8.17
N GLY A 224 7.33 -3.54 -7.74
CA GLY A 224 7.78 -3.55 -6.35
C GLY A 224 8.23 -2.15 -5.95
N THR A 225 9.54 -1.95 -5.78
CA THR A 225 10.10 -0.63 -5.50
C THR A 225 11.09 -0.24 -6.60
N PRO A 226 11.43 1.04 -6.75
CA PRO A 226 12.61 1.43 -7.52
C PRO A 226 13.88 0.81 -6.93
N ALA A 227 14.98 0.91 -7.69
CA ALA A 227 16.27 0.39 -7.26
C ALA A 227 16.77 1.11 -5.99
N THR A 228 17.28 0.34 -5.04
CA THR A 228 17.82 0.81 -3.75
C THR A 228 19.20 1.45 -3.87
N ASP A 229 19.83 1.39 -5.05
CA ASP A 229 20.98 2.22 -5.42
C ASP A 229 20.60 3.66 -5.79
N HIS A 230 19.30 3.96 -5.75
CA HIS A 230 18.69 5.26 -6.05
C HIS A 230 19.03 5.80 -7.45
N SER A 231 19.42 4.92 -8.38
CA SER A 231 19.68 5.32 -9.76
C SER A 231 18.41 5.80 -10.47
N SER A 232 18.56 6.78 -11.37
CA SER A 232 17.45 7.29 -12.20
C SER A 232 17.13 6.39 -13.40
N THR A 233 17.46 5.10 -13.34
CA THR A 233 17.09 4.12 -14.38
C THR A 233 15.61 3.80 -14.24
N ASP A 234 14.79 4.13 -15.25
CA ASP A 234 13.35 3.82 -15.24
C ASP A 234 13.12 2.31 -15.40
N THR A 235 12.97 1.61 -14.28
CA THR A 235 12.69 0.16 -14.23
C THR A 235 11.19 -0.16 -14.23
N ARG A 236 10.33 0.85 -14.43
CA ARG A 236 8.88 0.63 -14.51
C ARG A 236 8.51 -0.20 -15.73
N VAL A 237 7.49 -1.05 -15.55
CA VAL A 237 6.92 -1.89 -16.60
C VAL A 237 5.52 -1.45 -16.95
N GLU A 238 5.04 -1.83 -18.13
CA GLU A 238 3.65 -1.56 -18.54
C GLU A 238 2.74 -2.74 -18.16
N TRP A 239 1.71 -2.44 -17.38
CA TRP A 239 0.57 -3.32 -17.15
C TRP A 239 -0.58 -2.93 -18.07
N CYS A 240 -1.32 -3.92 -18.57
CA CYS A 240 -2.45 -3.70 -19.47
C CYS A 240 -3.68 -4.43 -18.95
N TRP A 241 -4.86 -3.88 -19.21
CA TRP A 241 -6.11 -4.51 -18.79
C TRP A 241 -6.25 -5.91 -19.36
N THR A 242 -6.10 -6.06 -20.67
CA THR A 242 -6.03 -7.34 -21.38
C THR A 242 -4.64 -7.54 -21.99
N THR A 243 -4.31 -8.78 -22.33
CA THR A 243 -3.02 -9.12 -22.94
C THR A 243 -2.81 -8.35 -24.24
N ALA A 244 -1.71 -7.61 -24.34
CA ALA A 244 -1.32 -6.89 -25.55
C ALA A 244 0.21 -6.79 -25.67
N ALA A 245 0.69 -6.47 -26.87
CA ALA A 245 2.12 -6.29 -27.13
C ALA A 245 2.69 -5.09 -26.34
N GLY A 246 3.90 -5.28 -25.80
CA GLY A 246 4.59 -4.30 -24.94
C GLY A 246 4.22 -4.38 -23.46
N CYS A 247 3.15 -5.10 -23.12
CA CYS A 247 2.70 -5.27 -21.74
C CYS A 247 3.45 -6.41 -21.05
N THR A 248 3.94 -6.17 -19.85
CA THR A 248 4.59 -7.19 -19.02
C THR A 248 3.56 -8.02 -18.25
N GLU A 249 2.39 -7.46 -17.96
CA GLU A 249 1.36 -8.14 -17.19
C GLU A 249 -0.07 -7.76 -17.61
N THR A 250 -0.98 -8.72 -17.51
CA THR A 250 -2.44 -8.56 -17.67
C THR A 250 -3.09 -8.43 -16.30
N VAL A 251 -3.89 -7.39 -16.08
CA VAL A 251 -4.47 -7.10 -14.76
C VAL A 251 -5.99 -7.33 -14.66
N ALA A 252 -6.69 -7.56 -15.78
CA ALA A 252 -8.12 -7.92 -15.73
C ALA A 252 -8.34 -9.17 -14.88
N ASN A 253 -9.27 -9.08 -13.93
CA ASN A 253 -9.62 -10.17 -13.04
C ASN A 253 -11.06 -10.01 -12.49
N PRO A 254 -11.67 -11.06 -11.91
CA PRO A 254 -13.05 -10.99 -11.43
C PRO A 254 -13.31 -10.04 -10.24
N ALA A 255 -12.28 -9.67 -9.47
CA ALA A 255 -12.43 -8.70 -8.37
C ALA A 255 -12.73 -7.29 -8.90
N SER A 256 -12.21 -6.98 -10.09
CA SER A 256 -12.51 -5.76 -10.84
C SER A 256 -13.22 -6.11 -12.17
N PRO A 257 -14.56 -6.20 -12.21
CA PRO A 257 -15.29 -6.61 -13.42
C PRO A 257 -15.11 -5.68 -14.64
N ARG A 258 -14.60 -4.47 -14.42
CA ARG A 258 -14.31 -3.45 -15.44
C ARG A 258 -12.91 -2.90 -15.20
N ALA A 259 -12.34 -2.30 -16.25
CA ALA A 259 -11.02 -1.68 -16.16
C ALA A 259 -10.97 -0.62 -15.05
N TRP A 260 -9.81 -0.50 -14.42
CA TRP A 260 -9.65 0.31 -13.21
C TRP A 260 -10.02 1.79 -13.39
N ASP A 261 -9.91 2.34 -14.60
CA ASP A 261 -10.27 3.72 -14.95
C ASP A 261 -11.74 3.88 -15.42
N VAL A 262 -12.61 2.89 -15.20
CA VAL A 262 -14.02 2.97 -15.61
C VAL A 262 -14.89 3.48 -14.46
N ASP A 263 -15.74 4.45 -14.76
CA ASP A 263 -16.81 4.86 -13.85
C ASP A 263 -17.91 3.78 -13.84
N PRO A 264 -18.21 3.18 -12.68
CA PRO A 264 -19.21 2.10 -12.61
C PRO A 264 -20.62 2.58 -12.99
N VAL A 265 -20.97 3.84 -12.71
CA VAL A 265 -22.29 4.42 -12.97
C VAL A 265 -22.52 4.64 -14.46
N THR A 266 -21.55 5.23 -15.15
CA THR A 266 -21.70 5.54 -16.58
C THR A 266 -21.26 4.39 -17.49
N GLY A 267 -20.39 3.50 -16.98
CA GLY A 267 -19.74 2.45 -17.78
C GLY A 267 -18.70 2.97 -18.78
N LEU A 268 -18.33 4.25 -18.67
CA LEU A 268 -17.34 4.88 -19.54
C LEU A 268 -16.01 5.07 -18.80
N SER A 269 -14.92 5.10 -19.56
CA SER A 269 -13.61 5.49 -19.02
C SER A 269 -13.67 6.92 -18.48
N THR A 270 -13.05 7.13 -17.32
CA THR A 270 -12.78 8.46 -16.76
C THR A 270 -11.58 9.14 -17.44
N SER A 271 -10.81 8.39 -18.24
CA SER A 271 -9.58 8.84 -18.90
C SER A 271 -8.52 9.37 -17.93
N THR A 272 -8.61 9.05 -16.63
CA THR A 272 -7.68 9.48 -15.58
C THR A 272 -7.59 8.44 -14.44
N THR A 273 -6.86 8.74 -13.36
CA THR A 273 -6.66 7.93 -12.15
C THR A 273 -7.89 7.90 -11.25
N SER A 274 -9.03 7.46 -11.80
CA SER A 274 -10.33 7.43 -11.16
C SER A 274 -11.17 6.26 -11.68
N GLY A 275 -11.71 5.43 -10.78
CA GLY A 275 -12.69 4.41 -11.16
C GLY A 275 -13.34 3.75 -9.95
N ASN A 276 -13.68 2.46 -10.05
CA ASN A 276 -14.49 1.80 -9.03
C ASN A 276 -13.78 1.67 -7.68
N ASN A 277 -12.55 1.17 -7.67
CA ASN A 277 -11.87 0.78 -6.42
C ASN A 277 -11.03 1.92 -5.82
N ALA A 278 -10.60 2.87 -6.64
CA ALA A 278 -9.70 3.93 -6.20
C ALA A 278 -9.90 5.27 -6.95
N PHE A 279 -9.45 6.34 -6.31
CA PHE A 279 -9.24 7.66 -6.89
C PHE A 279 -7.93 8.22 -6.37
N SER A 280 -6.96 8.47 -7.24
CA SER A 280 -5.66 9.01 -6.80
C SER A 280 -5.35 10.34 -7.46
N GLY A 281 -4.73 11.24 -6.70
CA GLY A 281 -4.33 12.56 -7.18
C GLY A 281 -3.31 13.25 -6.30
N GLU A 282 -2.72 14.31 -6.85
CA GLU A 282 -1.82 15.23 -6.17
C GLU A 282 -2.50 15.94 -5.00
N ARG A 283 -1.77 16.07 -3.89
CA ARG A 283 -2.22 16.81 -2.71
C ARG A 283 -1.08 17.51 -1.97
N TRP A 284 -0.24 18.27 -2.65
CA TRP A 284 0.97 18.90 -2.11
C TRP A 284 0.78 19.81 -0.90
N LEU A 285 -0.39 20.42 -0.74
CA LEU A 285 -0.71 21.24 0.43
C LEU A 285 -1.20 20.42 1.63
N GLY A 286 -1.53 19.14 1.43
CA GLY A 286 -2.09 18.25 2.45
C GLY A 286 -3.56 18.52 2.78
N PHE A 287 -4.17 19.54 2.16
CA PHE A 287 -5.59 19.89 2.30
C PHE A 287 -6.15 20.44 0.99
N GLY A 288 -7.47 20.53 0.89
CA GLY A 288 -8.16 21.07 -0.28
C GLY A 288 -8.39 20.04 -1.39
N THR A 289 -8.55 20.55 -2.61
CA THR A 289 -8.87 19.76 -3.81
C THR A 289 -7.74 18.80 -4.17
N VAL A 290 -8.11 17.59 -4.54
CA VAL A 290 -7.20 16.55 -5.02
C VAL A 290 -7.21 16.57 -6.55
N THR A 291 -6.04 16.67 -7.16
CA THR A 291 -5.91 16.80 -8.62
C THR A 291 -5.49 15.45 -9.22
N PRO A 292 -6.35 14.74 -9.96
CA PRO A 292 -5.97 13.47 -10.58
C PRO A 292 -4.96 13.69 -11.72
N ALA A 293 -4.35 12.60 -12.21
CA ALA A 293 -3.39 12.69 -13.30
C ALA A 293 -4.02 13.28 -14.59
N PRO A 294 -3.25 13.95 -15.47
CA PRO A 294 -3.77 14.55 -16.70
C PRO A 294 -4.54 13.53 -17.55
N LEU A 295 -5.67 13.97 -18.11
CA LEU A 295 -6.54 13.13 -18.94
C LEU A 295 -5.77 12.53 -20.13
N LYS A 296 -5.93 11.22 -20.34
CA LYS A 296 -5.38 10.46 -21.47
C LYS A 296 -6.53 9.82 -22.24
N SER A 297 -6.93 10.44 -23.35
CA SER A 297 -8.04 9.92 -24.19
C SER A 297 -7.73 8.59 -24.86
N ASP A 298 -6.44 8.26 -25.00
CA ASP A 298 -5.96 6.97 -25.48
C ASP A 298 -5.81 5.92 -24.37
N ARG A 299 -6.10 6.30 -23.11
CA ARG A 299 -6.00 5.47 -21.91
C ARG A 299 -4.61 4.86 -21.67
N ASN A 300 -3.56 5.50 -22.22
CA ASN A 300 -2.16 5.15 -21.95
C ASN A 300 -1.60 6.04 -20.84
N TYR A 301 -1.71 5.56 -19.59
CA TYR A 301 -1.20 6.21 -18.38
C TYR A 301 0.31 6.02 -18.22
N VAL A 302 1.04 6.44 -19.25
CA VAL A 302 2.49 6.48 -19.32
C VAL A 302 2.92 7.94 -19.22
N TYR A 303 3.52 8.27 -18.08
CA TYR A 303 4.06 9.60 -17.77
C TYR A 303 5.59 9.51 -17.60
N PRO A 304 6.34 10.55 -18.02
CA PRO A 304 7.78 10.63 -17.78
C PRO A 304 8.10 10.45 -16.29
N TRP A 305 9.21 9.77 -16.00
CA TRP A 305 9.77 9.68 -14.66
C TRP A 305 11.24 10.03 -14.74
N THR A 306 11.61 11.10 -14.06
CA THR A 306 12.96 11.68 -14.09
C THR A 306 13.70 11.48 -12.78
N ASN A 307 13.01 10.97 -11.74
CA ASN A 307 13.52 10.80 -10.39
C ASN A 307 14.00 12.15 -9.81
N GLN A 308 13.28 13.24 -10.10
CA GLN A 308 13.69 14.63 -9.85
C GLN A 308 14.04 14.89 -8.38
N TRP A 309 13.22 14.38 -7.47
CA TRP A 309 13.42 14.53 -6.04
C TRP A 309 14.77 13.95 -5.57
N SER A 310 15.15 12.79 -6.11
CA SER A 310 16.44 12.16 -5.79
C SER A 310 17.60 12.82 -6.53
N ALA A 311 17.46 12.98 -7.85
CA ALA A 311 18.50 13.51 -8.74
C ALA A 311 18.94 14.93 -8.37
N ASN A 312 18.01 15.74 -7.87
CA ASN A 312 18.24 17.12 -7.45
C ASN A 312 18.23 17.25 -5.91
N ARG A 313 18.56 16.18 -5.17
CA ARG A 313 18.82 16.22 -3.72
C ARG A 313 17.71 16.93 -2.92
N CYS A 314 16.45 16.55 -3.11
CA CYS A 314 15.29 17.13 -2.42
C CYS A 314 15.04 18.63 -2.71
N ASP A 315 15.54 19.19 -3.81
CA ASP A 315 15.31 20.60 -4.13
C ASP A 315 13.81 20.90 -4.37
N PRO A 316 13.16 21.77 -3.57
CA PRO A 316 11.77 22.16 -3.78
C PRO A 316 11.52 22.93 -5.09
N ALA A 317 12.55 23.41 -5.78
CA ALA A 317 12.42 23.98 -7.13
C ALA A 317 11.83 22.97 -8.13
N ASN A 318 11.93 21.66 -7.85
CA ASN A 318 11.34 20.60 -8.66
C ASN A 318 9.82 20.75 -8.84
N TYR A 319 9.09 21.34 -7.88
CA TYR A 319 7.65 21.55 -8.01
C TYR A 319 7.25 22.54 -9.13
N ALA A 320 8.20 23.35 -9.60
CA ALA A 320 8.01 24.30 -10.69
C ALA A 320 8.62 23.82 -12.03
N SER A 321 9.28 22.65 -12.04
CA SER A 321 9.80 22.04 -13.25
C SER A 321 8.66 21.59 -14.20
N PRO A 322 8.95 21.32 -15.49
CA PRO A 322 7.94 20.78 -16.42
C PRO A 322 7.30 19.46 -15.94
N GLU A 323 8.10 18.56 -15.37
CA GLU A 323 7.65 17.27 -14.84
C GLU A 323 7.03 17.39 -13.43
N ARG A 324 7.15 18.57 -12.80
CA ARG A 324 6.52 18.90 -11.52
C ARG A 324 6.83 17.86 -10.45
N ASN A 325 8.11 17.55 -10.27
CA ASN A 325 8.57 16.51 -9.35
C ASN A 325 7.94 15.13 -9.63
N ASP A 326 7.81 14.77 -10.90
CA ASP A 326 7.24 13.51 -11.38
C ASP A 326 5.81 13.19 -10.87
N ILE A 327 5.04 14.19 -10.46
CA ILE A 327 3.75 13.98 -9.77
C ILE A 327 2.72 13.17 -10.56
N ASP A 328 2.72 13.28 -11.90
CA ASP A 328 1.80 12.53 -12.75
C ASP A 328 2.16 11.04 -12.78
N ALA A 329 3.46 10.72 -12.76
CA ALA A 329 3.94 9.35 -12.66
C ALA A 329 3.67 8.76 -11.26
N ALA A 330 3.89 9.52 -10.19
CA ALA A 330 3.56 9.14 -8.81
C ALA A 330 2.07 8.80 -8.66
N THR A 331 1.21 9.70 -9.14
CA THR A 331 -0.26 9.54 -9.08
C THR A 331 -0.73 8.30 -9.85
N ALA A 332 -0.20 8.06 -11.05
CA ALA A 332 -0.54 6.89 -11.85
C ALA A 332 -0.05 5.58 -11.23
N ASN A 333 1.15 5.58 -10.62
CA ASN A 333 1.70 4.43 -9.91
C ASN A 333 0.83 4.09 -8.69
N LEU A 334 0.55 5.07 -7.82
CA LEU A 334 -0.29 4.89 -6.64
C LEU A 334 -1.68 4.34 -6.98
N PHE A 335 -2.32 4.90 -8.01
CA PHE A 335 -3.61 4.43 -8.51
C PHE A 335 -3.60 2.95 -8.91
N ALA A 336 -2.58 2.54 -9.67
CA ALA A 336 -2.46 1.14 -10.09
C ALA A 336 -2.18 0.22 -8.90
N MET A 337 -1.35 0.64 -7.95
CA MET A 337 -1.02 -0.15 -6.75
C MET A 337 -2.22 -0.33 -5.82
N HIS A 338 -3.05 0.69 -5.61
CA HIS A 338 -4.29 0.56 -4.84
C HIS A 338 -5.28 -0.42 -5.47
N ASN A 339 -5.51 -0.33 -6.78
CA ASN A 339 -6.36 -1.30 -7.47
C ASN A 339 -5.80 -2.71 -7.38
N ARG A 340 -4.47 -2.84 -7.37
CA ARG A 340 -3.81 -4.14 -7.29
C ARG A 340 -3.91 -4.76 -5.89
N MET A 341 -3.83 -3.96 -4.83
CA MET A 341 -4.10 -4.42 -3.46
C MET A 341 -5.57 -4.78 -3.24
N HIS A 342 -6.50 -4.00 -3.81
CA HIS A 342 -7.92 -4.36 -3.86
C HIS A 342 -8.11 -5.76 -4.46
N ASP A 343 -7.58 -5.99 -5.67
CA ASP A 343 -7.79 -7.27 -6.38
C ASP A 343 -7.12 -8.46 -5.68
N TRP A 344 -5.96 -8.25 -5.06
CA TRP A 344 -5.26 -9.29 -4.29
C TRP A 344 -6.04 -9.69 -3.02
N SER A 345 -6.49 -8.69 -2.25
CA SER A 345 -7.21 -8.92 -0.98
C SER A 345 -8.65 -9.43 -1.19
N TYR A 346 -9.28 -9.10 -2.31
CA TYR A 346 -10.57 -9.68 -2.71
C TYR A 346 -10.54 -11.22 -2.74
N ASN A 347 -9.44 -11.77 -3.27
CA ASN A 347 -9.22 -13.23 -3.35
C ASN A 347 -8.84 -13.87 -2.01
N LEU A 348 -8.67 -13.07 -0.95
CA LEU A 348 -8.52 -13.53 0.43
C LEU A 348 -9.80 -13.33 1.26
N GLY A 349 -10.83 -12.69 0.71
CA GLY A 349 -12.13 -12.51 1.35
C GLY A 349 -12.49 -11.06 1.66
N PHE A 350 -11.64 -10.08 1.35
CA PHE A 350 -11.97 -8.64 1.45
C PHE A 350 -12.89 -8.23 0.29
N THR A 351 -14.16 -8.57 0.44
CA THR A 351 -15.22 -8.43 -0.55
C THR A 351 -16.24 -7.39 -0.11
N GLU A 352 -17.24 -7.13 -0.95
CA GLU A 352 -18.32 -6.18 -0.66
C GLU A 352 -19.05 -6.51 0.65
N SER A 353 -19.33 -7.80 0.91
CA SER A 353 -19.93 -8.24 2.18
C SER A 353 -19.00 -8.22 3.39
N ALA A 354 -17.70 -8.06 3.15
CA ALA A 354 -16.67 -7.86 4.17
C ALA A 354 -16.07 -6.44 4.08
N TRP A 355 -16.88 -5.50 3.57
CA TRP A 355 -16.66 -4.05 3.67
C TRP A 355 -15.39 -3.56 2.96
N ASN A 356 -15.15 -4.09 1.76
CA ASN A 356 -14.12 -3.57 0.86
C ASN A 356 -14.44 -2.15 0.36
N MET A 357 -13.50 -1.54 -0.36
CA MET A 357 -13.57 -0.14 -0.78
C MET A 357 -13.92 -0.03 -2.26
N GLN A 358 -15.17 0.27 -2.59
CA GLN A 358 -15.66 0.36 -3.96
C GLN A 358 -16.76 1.43 -4.13
N ARG A 359 -16.76 2.13 -5.26
CA ARG A 359 -17.84 3.07 -5.59
C ARG A 359 -19.17 2.36 -5.79
N ASP A 360 -19.16 1.22 -6.46
CA ASP A 360 -20.32 0.38 -6.72
C ASP A 360 -20.02 -1.09 -6.36
N ASN A 361 -20.86 -1.64 -5.49
CA ASN A 361 -20.77 -3.02 -5.00
C ASN A 361 -21.59 -4.00 -5.87
N ALA A 362 -22.25 -3.52 -6.92
CA ALA A 362 -23.06 -4.33 -7.84
C ALA A 362 -24.12 -5.22 -7.13
N GLY A 363 -24.62 -4.77 -5.99
CA GLY A 363 -25.60 -5.50 -5.17
C GLY A 363 -25.07 -6.72 -4.40
N LYS A 364 -23.76 -6.86 -4.24
CA LYS A 364 -23.13 -8.01 -3.56
C LYS A 364 -23.04 -7.90 -2.02
N GLY A 365 -23.43 -6.77 -1.44
CA GLY A 365 -23.38 -6.51 0.01
C GLY A 365 -22.61 -5.24 0.34
N GLY A 366 -22.51 -4.94 1.63
CA GLY A 366 -21.83 -3.73 2.14
C GLY A 366 -22.47 -2.42 1.68
N LEU A 367 -21.80 -1.32 2.00
CA LEU A 367 -22.10 0.03 1.55
C LEU A 367 -21.04 0.47 0.54
N GLY A 368 -21.44 0.75 -0.70
CA GLY A 368 -20.52 1.30 -1.70
C GLY A 368 -20.30 2.79 -1.51
N ASN A 369 -19.82 3.46 -2.57
CA ASN A 369 -19.43 4.87 -2.60
C ASN A 369 -18.22 5.20 -1.70
N ASP A 370 -17.32 4.25 -1.54
CA ASP A 370 -16.16 4.36 -0.66
C ASP A 370 -14.83 3.89 -1.27
N PRO A 371 -14.49 4.30 -2.51
CA PRO A 371 -13.20 3.94 -3.10
C PRO A 371 -12.04 4.44 -2.24
N GLU A 372 -10.90 3.78 -2.35
CA GLU A 372 -9.65 4.23 -1.73
C GLU A 372 -9.19 5.56 -2.36
N LEU A 373 -8.88 6.56 -1.53
CA LEU A 373 -8.37 7.85 -1.99
C LEU A 373 -6.85 7.92 -1.82
N GLY A 374 -6.12 7.84 -2.94
CA GLY A 374 -4.66 7.96 -2.95
C GLY A 374 -4.19 9.40 -3.07
N TYR A 375 -3.55 9.95 -2.03
CA TYR A 375 -3.00 11.30 -2.05
C TYR A 375 -1.49 11.27 -2.27
N ALA A 376 -1.09 11.47 -3.53
CA ALA A 376 0.29 11.48 -3.95
C ALA A 376 1.01 12.76 -3.50
N GLN A 377 2.25 12.59 -3.03
CA GLN A 377 3.13 13.63 -2.50
C GLN A 377 2.40 14.56 -1.51
N SER A 378 1.57 13.97 -0.65
CA SER A 378 0.67 14.71 0.22
C SER A 378 1.45 15.61 1.19
N GLY A 379 1.08 16.88 1.29
CA GLY A 379 1.76 17.84 2.17
C GLY A 379 3.21 18.17 1.76
N ALA A 380 3.66 17.80 0.55
CA ALA A 380 5.02 18.05 0.07
C ALA A 380 5.44 19.54 0.17
N LYS A 381 4.55 20.47 -0.16
CA LYS A 381 4.78 21.93 -0.06
C LYS A 381 4.53 22.50 1.34
N SER A 382 4.03 21.68 2.25
CA SER A 382 3.77 22.02 3.66
C SER A 382 4.77 21.38 4.62
N GLY A 383 5.78 20.68 4.10
CA GLY A 383 6.87 20.06 4.87
C GLY A 383 6.58 18.65 5.41
N ALA A 384 5.46 18.01 5.02
CA ALA A 384 5.21 16.61 5.40
C ALA A 384 6.22 15.69 4.70
N ARG A 385 6.95 14.88 5.47
CA ARG A 385 8.05 14.03 4.99
C ARG A 385 8.16 12.74 5.80
N ASN A 386 8.90 11.77 5.26
CA ASN A 386 9.42 10.58 5.96
C ASN A 386 8.37 9.69 6.63
N ASN A 387 7.20 9.59 6.02
CA ASN A 387 6.14 8.75 6.53
C ASN A 387 5.13 8.41 5.41
N ALA A 388 4.11 7.66 5.77
CA ALA A 388 2.83 7.62 5.09
C ALA A 388 1.73 7.42 6.16
N ASN A 389 0.47 7.44 5.78
CA ASN A 389 -0.60 7.01 6.68
C ASN A 389 -1.88 6.66 5.93
N GLN A 390 -2.67 5.78 6.55
CA GLN A 390 -4.01 5.43 6.12
C GLN A 390 -5.07 5.93 7.11
N GLY A 391 -6.04 6.69 6.60
CA GLY A 391 -7.32 6.92 7.27
C GLY A 391 -8.34 5.87 6.82
N THR A 392 -8.90 5.12 7.76
CA THR A 392 -9.90 4.08 7.46
C THR A 392 -11.22 4.35 8.20
N PRO A 393 -12.11 5.17 7.62
CA PRO A 393 -13.44 5.37 8.18
C PRO A 393 -14.33 4.12 7.93
N PRO A 394 -15.52 4.08 8.55
CA PRO A 394 -16.50 3.02 8.35
C PRO A 394 -16.86 2.73 6.90
N ASP A 395 -17.43 1.56 6.67
CA ASP A 395 -18.00 1.13 5.39
C ASP A 395 -18.92 2.21 4.79
N GLY A 396 -18.81 2.46 3.48
CA GLY A 396 -19.57 3.51 2.79
C GLY A 396 -18.98 4.93 2.92
N VAL A 397 -17.84 5.09 3.62
CA VAL A 397 -17.01 6.30 3.60
C VAL A 397 -15.63 5.94 3.09
N SER A 398 -15.15 6.67 2.08
CA SER A 398 -13.83 6.43 1.48
C SER A 398 -12.68 6.44 2.49
N GLY A 399 -11.88 5.38 2.46
CA GLY A 399 -10.51 5.37 3.01
C GLY A 399 -9.59 6.30 2.25
N TYR A 400 -8.47 6.66 2.86
CA TYR A 400 -7.45 7.47 2.18
C TYR A 400 -6.03 7.17 2.67
N SER A 401 -5.10 7.06 1.72
CA SER A 401 -3.66 6.98 1.98
C SER A 401 -3.00 8.33 1.68
N ASN A 402 -2.21 8.87 2.61
CA ASN A 402 -1.28 9.96 2.34
C ASN A 402 0.12 9.40 2.12
N MET A 403 0.64 9.53 0.90
CA MET A 403 2.01 9.16 0.57
C MET A 403 2.91 10.41 0.61
N TYR A 404 4.07 10.31 1.25
CA TYR A 404 4.99 11.45 1.41
C TYR A 404 6.30 11.26 0.65
N LEU A 405 6.92 12.39 0.36
CA LEU A 405 8.33 12.46 -0.01
C LEU A 405 9.21 12.14 1.21
N TRP A 406 10.39 11.59 0.96
CA TRP A 406 11.39 11.26 1.98
C TRP A 406 12.63 12.14 1.77
N GLN A 407 13.21 12.62 2.87
CA GLN A 407 14.40 13.46 2.91
C GLN A 407 15.10 13.38 4.27
N PRO A 408 16.39 13.70 4.40
CA PRO A 408 17.04 13.74 5.71
C PRO A 408 16.48 14.86 6.59
N LEU A 409 16.19 14.59 7.87
CA LEU A 409 15.73 15.57 8.86
C LEU A 409 16.59 15.50 10.13
N ALA A 410 17.19 16.62 10.50
CA ALA A 410 18.17 16.70 11.57
C ALA A 410 17.63 16.19 12.92
N GLY A 411 18.37 15.26 13.54
CA GLY A 411 17.99 14.70 14.84
C GLY A 411 16.65 13.95 14.87
N SER A 412 16.13 13.56 13.70
CA SER A 412 14.84 12.87 13.57
C SER A 412 14.94 11.60 12.72
N PHE A 413 15.17 11.74 11.40
CA PHE A 413 15.17 10.62 10.47
C PHE A 413 15.97 10.98 9.20
N TYR A 414 17.01 10.21 8.89
CA TYR A 414 17.94 10.46 7.80
C TYR A 414 17.65 9.54 6.60
N ALA A 415 16.54 9.82 5.90
CA ALA A 415 16.16 9.10 4.69
C ALA A 415 16.93 9.60 3.46
N PRO A 416 17.12 8.77 2.42
CA PRO A 416 17.46 9.26 1.09
C PRO A 416 16.37 10.19 0.54
N CYS A 417 16.75 11.10 -0.37
CA CYS A 417 15.81 11.91 -1.16
C CYS A 417 15.07 11.02 -2.15
N VAL A 418 13.86 10.57 -1.81
CA VAL A 418 13.03 9.73 -2.69
C VAL A 418 11.53 9.97 -2.50
N ASP A 419 10.72 9.46 -3.43
CA ASP A 419 9.26 9.58 -3.39
C ASP A 419 8.62 8.25 -2.93
N GLY A 420 7.83 8.31 -1.84
CA GLY A 420 7.15 7.15 -1.27
C GLY A 420 6.04 6.59 -2.18
N ASP A 421 5.52 7.38 -3.12
CA ASP A 421 4.51 6.96 -4.10
C ASP A 421 4.99 5.87 -5.08
N TYR A 422 6.28 5.52 -5.03
CA TYR A 422 6.87 4.44 -5.83
C TYR A 422 7.20 3.17 -5.03
N ASP A 423 7.19 3.22 -3.70
CA ASP A 423 7.57 2.08 -2.85
C ASP A 423 6.36 1.21 -2.53
N MET A 424 6.18 0.11 -3.28
CA MET A 424 5.05 -0.80 -3.06
C MET A 424 5.04 -1.47 -1.67
N SER A 425 6.18 -1.54 -0.97
CA SER A 425 6.16 -2.03 0.41
C SER A 425 5.48 -1.04 1.36
N VAL A 426 5.59 0.27 1.10
CA VAL A 426 4.90 1.32 1.86
C VAL A 426 3.44 1.42 1.42
N ILE A 427 3.16 1.46 0.11
CA ILE A 427 1.78 1.54 -0.41
C ILE A 427 0.95 0.32 0.05
N GLY A 428 1.53 -0.87 -0.05
CA GLY A 428 0.90 -2.10 0.41
C GLY A 428 0.67 -2.11 1.93
N HIS A 429 1.57 -1.49 2.72
CA HIS A 429 1.40 -1.33 4.15
C HIS A 429 0.20 -0.41 4.46
N GLU A 430 0.11 0.76 3.84
CA GLU A 430 -1.02 1.68 4.08
C GLU A 430 -2.36 1.07 3.68
N TYR A 431 -2.42 0.39 2.53
CA TYR A 431 -3.64 -0.31 2.14
C TYR A 431 -3.96 -1.48 3.10
N GLY A 432 -2.93 -2.09 3.71
CA GLY A 432 -3.09 -3.09 4.76
C GLY A 432 -3.80 -2.57 6.01
N HIS A 433 -3.60 -1.29 6.36
CA HIS A 433 -4.39 -0.65 7.43
C HIS A 433 -5.86 -0.56 7.04
N ALA A 434 -6.17 -0.27 5.78
CA ALA A 434 -7.55 -0.19 5.31
C ALA A 434 -8.26 -1.55 5.41
N ILE A 435 -7.60 -2.61 4.96
CA ILE A 435 -8.13 -3.98 5.03
C ILE A 435 -8.39 -4.39 6.49
N SER A 436 -7.37 -4.26 7.35
CA SER A 436 -7.45 -4.78 8.72
C SER A 436 -8.44 -3.99 9.58
N ASN A 437 -8.53 -2.66 9.40
CA ASN A 437 -9.51 -1.83 10.11
C ASN A 437 -10.95 -2.02 9.60
N ARG A 438 -11.17 -2.39 8.34
CA ARG A 438 -12.52 -2.68 7.84
C ARG A 438 -13.01 -4.05 8.30
N MET A 439 -12.14 -5.06 8.28
CA MET A 439 -12.54 -6.44 8.56
C MET A 439 -12.63 -6.75 10.07
N ALA A 440 -11.70 -6.24 10.88
CA ALA A 440 -11.69 -6.49 12.32
C ALA A 440 -12.61 -5.51 13.05
N GLY A 441 -13.52 -6.03 13.89
CA GLY A 441 -14.48 -5.18 14.61
C GLY A 441 -15.75 -4.83 13.83
N GLY A 442 -15.85 -5.24 12.56
CA GLY A 442 -17.00 -5.01 11.71
C GLY A 442 -16.96 -3.66 10.97
N PRO A 443 -18.05 -3.30 10.26
CA PRO A 443 -18.05 -2.20 9.29
C PRO A 443 -17.88 -0.82 9.92
N ASP A 444 -18.23 -0.68 11.20
CA ASP A 444 -18.38 0.61 11.88
C ASP A 444 -17.18 0.99 12.76
N ARG A 445 -16.29 0.04 13.06
CA ARG A 445 -15.26 0.18 14.10
C ARG A 445 -13.97 -0.50 13.67
N GLY A 446 -12.89 0.28 13.57
CA GLY A 446 -11.55 -0.25 13.33
C GLY A 446 -10.80 -0.69 14.59
N LEU A 447 -9.54 -1.07 14.39
CA LEU A 447 -8.61 -1.51 15.44
C LEU A 447 -8.38 -0.38 16.45
N SER A 448 -8.42 -0.71 17.74
CA SER A 448 -8.28 0.29 18.80
C SER A 448 -7.52 -0.21 20.02
N GLY A 449 -6.63 0.65 20.51
CA GLY A 449 -5.71 0.37 21.61
C GLY A 449 -4.35 -0.11 21.16
N LEU A 450 -3.42 -0.20 22.11
CA LEU A 450 -1.99 -0.46 21.87
C LEU A 450 -1.75 -1.76 21.09
N GLN A 451 -2.21 -2.89 21.60
CA GLN A 451 -1.95 -4.20 20.99
C GLN A 451 -2.69 -4.36 19.67
N ALA A 452 -3.94 -3.90 19.56
CA ALA A 452 -4.69 -3.93 18.32
C ALA A 452 -4.03 -3.09 17.23
N GLY A 453 -3.61 -1.85 17.56
CA GLY A 453 -2.86 -0.99 16.65
C GLY A 453 -1.51 -1.61 16.26
N GLY A 454 -0.79 -2.21 17.20
CA GLY A 454 0.47 -2.89 16.90
C GLY A 454 0.29 -4.12 16.00
N MET A 455 -0.77 -4.90 16.18
CA MET A 455 -1.10 -5.95 15.22
C MET A 455 -1.52 -5.37 13.87
N GLY A 456 -2.22 -4.22 13.82
CA GLY A 456 -2.51 -3.46 12.59
C GLY A 456 -1.25 -3.16 11.79
N GLU A 457 -0.26 -2.53 12.43
CA GLU A 457 1.07 -2.26 11.86
C GLU A 457 1.74 -3.53 11.33
N SER A 458 1.67 -4.61 12.11
CA SER A 458 2.25 -5.90 11.74
C SER A 458 1.56 -6.54 10.53
N TRP A 459 0.23 -6.61 10.54
CA TRP A 459 -0.53 -7.20 9.44
C TRP A 459 -0.31 -6.44 8.13
N SER A 460 -0.18 -5.13 8.19
CA SER A 460 0.18 -4.29 7.06
C SER A 460 1.56 -4.65 6.46
N ASP A 461 2.60 -4.82 7.29
CA ASP A 461 3.93 -5.30 6.85
C ASP A 461 3.88 -6.67 6.18
N LEU A 462 3.10 -7.57 6.79
CA LEU A 462 2.94 -8.94 6.36
C LEU A 462 2.20 -9.03 5.03
N MET A 463 1.13 -8.25 4.84
CA MET A 463 0.37 -8.20 3.58
C MET A 463 1.21 -7.63 2.44
N ALA A 464 1.96 -6.54 2.68
CA ALA A 464 2.87 -5.99 1.69
C ALA A 464 3.94 -7.02 1.26
N THR A 465 4.48 -7.77 2.23
CA THR A 465 5.46 -8.85 1.96
C THR A 465 4.85 -9.98 1.13
N GLU A 466 3.68 -10.49 1.51
CA GLU A 466 3.03 -11.58 0.78
C GLU A 466 2.65 -11.15 -0.63
N TYR A 467 2.08 -9.95 -0.79
CA TYR A 467 1.77 -9.41 -2.11
C TYR A 467 3.01 -9.44 -3.03
N LEU A 468 4.15 -8.91 -2.57
CA LEU A 468 5.38 -8.85 -3.36
C LEU A 468 5.92 -10.25 -3.70
N GLN A 469 5.87 -11.19 -2.74
CA GLN A 469 6.37 -12.55 -2.94
C GLN A 469 5.45 -13.39 -3.83
N GLU A 470 4.14 -13.30 -3.64
CA GLU A 470 3.17 -14.13 -4.34
C GLU A 470 3.02 -13.76 -5.82
N PHE A 471 3.19 -12.48 -6.16
CA PHE A 471 3.25 -12.05 -7.55
C PHE A 471 4.65 -12.19 -8.18
N GLY A 472 5.65 -12.61 -7.40
CA GLY A 472 7.02 -12.86 -7.88
C GLY A 472 7.82 -11.59 -8.15
N TYR A 473 7.45 -10.47 -7.54
CA TYR A 473 8.22 -9.21 -7.63
C TYR A 473 9.44 -9.22 -6.73
N VAL A 474 9.42 -10.04 -5.69
CA VAL A 474 10.59 -10.45 -4.92
C VAL A 474 10.56 -11.97 -4.72
N PRO A 475 11.71 -12.63 -4.49
CA PRO A 475 11.74 -14.08 -4.26
C PRO A 475 10.92 -14.48 -3.03
N VAL A 476 10.16 -15.57 -3.13
CA VAL A 476 9.56 -16.20 -1.95
C VAL A 476 10.69 -16.68 -1.03
N SER A 477 10.67 -16.22 0.21
CA SER A 477 11.78 -16.45 1.15
C SER A 477 11.27 -16.62 2.58
N PRO A 478 11.93 -17.44 3.42
CA PRO A 478 11.72 -17.44 4.86
C PRO A 478 12.16 -16.14 5.55
N THR A 479 13.05 -15.37 4.91
CA THR A 479 13.38 -14.01 5.34
C THR A 479 12.44 -13.05 4.64
N ALA A 480 11.69 -12.27 5.42
CA ALA A 480 10.74 -11.30 4.89
C ALA A 480 11.41 -10.14 4.15
N THR A 481 10.63 -9.54 3.27
CA THR A 481 10.97 -8.30 2.59
C THR A 481 11.02 -7.17 3.62
N PRO A 482 12.14 -6.45 3.76
CA PRO A 482 12.21 -5.29 4.65
C PRO A 482 11.26 -4.19 4.17
N MET A 483 10.53 -3.58 5.10
CA MET A 483 9.56 -2.52 4.79
C MET A 483 10.26 -1.18 4.57
N GLY A 484 10.01 -0.57 3.41
CA GLY A 484 10.58 0.70 3.03
C GLY A 484 12.08 0.66 2.76
N ALA A 485 12.62 -0.45 2.24
CA ALA A 485 14.06 -0.55 1.95
C ALA A 485 14.54 0.58 1.01
N TYR A 486 13.74 0.92 0.00
CA TYR A 486 14.03 2.02 -0.92
C TYR A 486 13.94 3.38 -0.23
N VAL A 487 12.84 3.65 0.51
CA VAL A 487 12.64 4.94 1.19
C VAL A 487 13.52 5.19 2.40
N THR A 488 14.13 4.15 2.97
CA THR A 488 15.04 4.27 4.12
C THR A 488 16.52 4.09 3.77
N GLY A 489 16.83 3.55 2.59
CA GLY A 489 18.19 3.14 2.23
C GLY A 489 18.73 1.97 3.06
N ASN A 490 17.86 1.18 3.70
CA ASN A 490 18.24 0.08 4.57
C ASN A 490 17.64 -1.26 4.09
N GLU A 491 18.41 -2.01 3.30
CA GLU A 491 18.01 -3.31 2.76
C GLU A 491 18.00 -4.45 3.79
N ASN A 492 18.47 -4.24 5.02
CA ASN A 492 18.50 -5.29 6.03
C ASN A 492 17.17 -5.34 6.80
N ARG A 493 16.79 -4.22 7.42
CA ARG A 493 15.61 -4.11 8.29
C ARG A 493 14.58 -3.09 7.81
N GLY A 494 14.90 -2.30 6.79
CA GLY A 494 14.04 -1.20 6.37
C GLY A 494 13.85 -0.20 7.51
N ILE A 495 12.60 0.20 7.75
CA ILE A 495 12.26 1.19 8.80
C ILE A 495 12.15 0.63 10.23
N ARG A 496 11.98 -0.69 10.36
CA ARG A 496 11.71 -1.39 11.64
C ARG A 496 12.99 -1.54 12.48
N ASN A 497 12.84 -1.85 13.78
CA ASN A 497 13.97 -2.12 14.67
C ASN A 497 14.68 -3.44 14.28
N TYR A 498 13.91 -4.44 13.84
CA TYR A 498 14.40 -5.72 13.32
C TYR A 498 13.81 -6.02 11.94
N ASN A 499 14.51 -6.82 11.14
CA ASN A 499 13.82 -7.60 10.12
C ASN A 499 12.92 -8.60 10.86
N PHE A 500 11.61 -8.58 10.65
CA PHE A 500 10.69 -9.33 11.51
C PHE A 500 10.82 -10.85 11.37
N SER A 501 11.42 -11.38 10.29
CA SER A 501 11.80 -12.80 10.22
C SER A 501 13.08 -13.14 11.00
N LYS A 502 13.79 -12.13 11.53
CA LYS A 502 15.04 -12.21 12.30
C LYS A 502 14.96 -11.32 13.54
N SER A 503 13.86 -11.43 14.26
CA SER A 503 13.60 -10.67 15.48
C SER A 503 13.69 -11.58 16.71
N PRO A 504 14.31 -11.16 17.82
CA PRO A 504 14.30 -11.88 19.09
C PRO A 504 13.06 -11.57 19.94
N LEU A 505 12.18 -10.68 19.48
CA LEU A 505 11.07 -10.17 20.26
C LEU A 505 10.04 -11.26 20.57
N ASN A 506 9.44 -11.17 21.75
CA ASN A 506 8.36 -12.02 22.21
C ASN A 506 7.33 -11.19 22.99
N TYR A 507 6.22 -11.81 23.37
CA TYR A 507 5.10 -11.11 24.00
C TYR A 507 5.45 -10.39 25.30
N GLY A 508 6.47 -10.85 26.02
CA GLY A 508 6.98 -10.15 27.21
C GLY A 508 7.69 -8.83 26.90
N ASN A 509 7.90 -8.47 25.63
CA ASN A 509 8.61 -7.26 25.22
C ASN A 509 7.68 -6.08 24.87
N VAL A 510 6.38 -6.13 25.15
CA VAL A 510 5.51 -4.96 24.91
C VAL A 510 6.05 -3.75 25.66
N GLY A 511 6.36 -2.66 24.95
CA GLY A 511 6.97 -1.45 25.48
C GLY A 511 8.51 -1.41 25.47
N TYR A 512 9.19 -2.42 24.90
CA TYR A 512 10.66 -2.52 24.95
C TYR A 512 11.42 -1.35 24.32
N ASP A 513 10.87 -0.73 23.26
CA ASP A 513 11.57 0.30 22.49
C ASP A 513 11.76 1.57 23.32
N LEU A 514 12.70 2.40 22.90
CA LEU A 514 13.04 3.67 23.56
C LEU A 514 11.92 4.73 23.47
N THR A 515 10.90 4.50 22.64
CA THR A 515 9.67 5.31 22.61
C THR A 515 8.64 4.86 23.65
N GLY A 516 8.89 3.74 24.34
CA GLY A 516 7.91 3.07 25.20
C GLY A 516 6.84 2.35 24.37
N PRO A 517 5.67 2.06 24.99
CA PRO A 517 4.54 1.44 24.32
C PRO A 517 4.13 2.21 23.06
N GLN A 518 4.33 1.60 21.90
CA GLN A 518 4.18 2.25 20.60
C GLN A 518 3.87 1.20 19.55
N VAL A 519 2.79 1.44 18.79
CA VAL A 519 2.19 0.43 17.88
C VAL A 519 3.17 -0.12 16.83
N HIS A 520 4.06 0.69 16.26
CA HIS A 520 5.01 0.23 15.23
C HIS A 520 6.08 -0.69 15.83
N ALA A 521 6.62 -0.35 17.01
CA ALA A 521 7.66 -1.12 17.68
C ALA A 521 7.08 -2.40 18.30
N ASP A 522 5.93 -2.29 18.97
CA ASP A 522 5.24 -3.44 19.58
C ASP A 522 4.60 -4.35 18.53
N GLY A 523 4.25 -3.81 17.36
CA GLY A 523 3.83 -4.61 16.21
C GLY A 523 4.90 -5.58 15.71
N GLU A 524 6.19 -5.28 15.90
CA GLU A 524 7.27 -6.20 15.52
C GLU A 524 7.24 -7.52 16.31
N ILE A 525 6.62 -7.55 17.50
CA ILE A 525 6.38 -8.77 18.28
C ILE A 525 5.41 -9.69 17.52
N TRP A 526 4.32 -9.13 17.01
CA TRP A 526 3.34 -9.87 16.21
C TRP A 526 3.96 -10.29 14.87
N SER A 527 4.73 -9.41 14.21
CA SER A 527 5.40 -9.75 12.95
C SER A 527 6.40 -10.90 13.12
N ALA A 528 7.14 -10.93 14.23
CA ALA A 528 8.05 -12.04 14.55
C ALA A 528 7.30 -13.35 14.78
N THR A 529 6.20 -13.30 15.52
CA THR A 529 5.34 -14.46 15.81
C THR A 529 4.72 -15.03 14.56
N GLN A 530 4.14 -14.17 13.74
CA GLN A 530 3.52 -14.55 12.48
C GLN A 530 4.55 -15.04 11.45
N GLY A 531 5.75 -14.46 11.43
CA GLY A 531 6.86 -14.93 10.60
C GLY A 531 7.27 -16.38 10.90
N ASP A 532 7.36 -16.75 12.19
CA ASP A 532 7.66 -18.12 12.60
C ASP A 532 6.53 -19.09 12.23
N ILE A 533 5.27 -18.69 12.45
CA ILE A 533 4.10 -19.48 12.07
C ILE A 533 4.07 -19.69 10.55
N ARG A 534 4.23 -18.62 9.77
CA ARG A 534 4.31 -18.66 8.31
C ARG A 534 5.39 -19.63 7.84
N ASN A 535 6.58 -19.57 8.43
CA ASN A 535 7.68 -20.49 8.11
C ASN A 535 7.33 -21.95 8.41
N ALA A 536 6.59 -22.21 9.49
CA ALA A 536 6.09 -23.53 9.82
C ALA A 536 5.06 -24.04 8.77
N PHE A 537 4.20 -23.16 8.26
CA PHE A 537 3.30 -23.48 7.14
C PHE A 537 4.06 -23.76 5.84
N LEU A 538 5.06 -22.95 5.51
CA LEU A 538 5.93 -23.17 4.35
C LEU A 538 6.67 -24.51 4.44
N ALA A 539 7.14 -24.88 5.63
CA ALA A 539 7.78 -26.17 5.86
C ALA A 539 6.81 -27.36 5.63
N ARG A 540 5.53 -27.20 6.01
CA ARG A 540 4.51 -28.27 5.84
C ARG A 540 3.97 -28.37 4.42
N TYR A 541 3.66 -27.26 3.78
CA TYR A 541 2.93 -27.22 2.50
C TYR A 541 3.81 -26.82 1.31
N GLY A 542 5.08 -26.52 1.55
CA GLY A 542 6.01 -26.01 0.54
C GLY A 542 5.81 -24.51 0.25
N ALA A 543 6.84 -23.91 -0.34
CA ALA A 543 6.84 -22.51 -0.77
C ALA A 543 6.24 -22.29 -2.16
N GLY A 544 5.99 -23.35 -2.94
CA GLY A 544 5.55 -23.20 -4.33
C GLY A 544 6.59 -22.52 -5.25
N ASP A 545 6.34 -22.58 -6.55
CA ASP A 545 7.06 -21.76 -7.53
C ASP A 545 6.27 -20.49 -7.87
N ALA A 546 6.84 -19.60 -8.69
CA ALA A 546 6.19 -18.35 -9.09
C ALA A 546 4.83 -18.56 -9.77
N THR A 547 4.64 -19.68 -10.48
CA THR A 547 3.37 -19.98 -11.16
C THR A 547 2.30 -20.37 -10.14
N ALA A 548 2.63 -21.26 -9.21
CA ALA A 548 1.73 -21.68 -8.14
C ALA A 548 1.33 -20.50 -7.25
N GLN A 549 2.30 -19.67 -6.87
CA GLN A 549 2.08 -18.48 -6.06
C GLN A 549 1.13 -17.49 -6.76
N ARG A 550 1.39 -17.16 -8.02
CA ARG A 550 0.53 -16.25 -8.79
C ARG A 550 -0.87 -16.81 -9.04
N SER A 551 -0.99 -18.12 -9.30
CA SER A 551 -2.29 -18.78 -9.46
C SER A 551 -3.13 -18.73 -8.18
N CYS A 552 -2.49 -18.87 -7.03
CA CYS A 552 -3.12 -18.66 -5.73
C CYS A 552 -3.47 -17.19 -5.47
N ALA A 553 -2.59 -16.27 -5.84
CA ALA A 553 -2.78 -14.84 -5.64
C ALA A 553 -3.97 -14.26 -6.41
N THR A 554 -4.23 -14.83 -7.59
CA THR A 554 -5.33 -14.45 -8.48
C THR A 554 -6.62 -15.22 -8.21
N GLY A 555 -6.65 -16.07 -7.18
CA GLY A 555 -7.82 -16.91 -6.83
C GLY A 555 -8.10 -18.05 -7.82
N ALA A 556 -7.24 -18.29 -8.81
CA ALA A 556 -7.39 -19.36 -9.78
C ALA A 556 -7.18 -20.76 -9.15
N THR A 557 -6.37 -20.84 -8.09
CA THR A 557 -6.17 -22.05 -7.29
C THR A 557 -6.91 -21.92 -5.95
N ALA A 558 -7.70 -22.93 -5.59
CA ALA A 558 -8.34 -22.99 -4.29
C ALA A 558 -7.29 -23.00 -3.16
N VAL A 559 -7.54 -22.25 -2.07
CA VAL A 559 -6.58 -22.09 -0.96
C VAL A 559 -6.12 -23.42 -0.34
N THR A 560 -6.96 -24.45 -0.34
CA THR A 560 -6.64 -25.80 0.14
C THR A 560 -5.61 -26.55 -0.71
N ALA A 561 -5.23 -26.00 -1.87
CA ALA A 561 -4.15 -26.49 -2.75
C ALA A 561 -2.97 -25.49 -2.85
N CYS A 562 -3.02 -24.37 -2.14
CA CYS A 562 -2.00 -23.34 -2.21
C CYS A 562 -0.76 -23.65 -1.37
N PRO A 563 0.38 -22.98 -1.64
CA PRO A 563 1.57 -22.99 -0.78
C PRO A 563 1.29 -22.51 0.65
N GLY A 564 2.23 -22.78 1.55
CA GLY A 564 2.05 -22.55 2.98
C GLY A 564 1.78 -21.09 3.36
N ASN A 565 2.48 -20.14 2.76
CA ASN A 565 2.31 -18.72 3.04
C ASN A 565 0.89 -18.23 2.69
N ARG A 566 0.34 -18.60 1.53
CA ARG A 566 -1.04 -18.26 1.16
C ARG A 566 -2.07 -18.86 2.11
N ARG A 567 -1.89 -20.11 2.55
CA ARG A 567 -2.80 -20.73 3.54
C ARG A 567 -2.77 -19.98 4.86
N TRP A 568 -1.60 -19.60 5.33
CA TRP A 568 -1.44 -18.83 6.56
C TRP A 568 -2.07 -17.44 6.43
N MET A 569 -1.85 -16.72 5.32
CA MET A 569 -2.46 -15.40 5.11
C MET A 569 -3.99 -15.48 5.01
N GLN A 570 -4.54 -16.55 4.44
CA GLN A 570 -5.99 -16.79 4.48
C GLN A 570 -6.51 -16.89 5.92
N LEU A 571 -5.79 -17.55 6.82
CA LEU A 571 -6.19 -17.62 8.23
C LEU A 571 -6.16 -16.27 8.93
N VAL A 572 -5.26 -15.37 8.53
CA VAL A 572 -5.25 -14.00 9.05
C VAL A 572 -6.53 -13.26 8.64
N PHE A 573 -6.92 -13.34 7.37
CA PHE A 573 -8.16 -12.73 6.88
C PHE A 573 -9.41 -13.33 7.53
N ASP A 574 -9.48 -14.67 7.60
CA ASP A 574 -10.59 -15.38 8.24
C ASP A 574 -10.69 -15.01 9.73
N ALA A 575 -9.57 -14.79 10.42
CA ALA A 575 -9.56 -14.44 11.83
C ALA A 575 -10.19 -13.07 12.11
N TRP A 576 -10.00 -12.07 11.25
CA TRP A 576 -10.61 -10.74 11.46
C TRP A 576 -12.14 -10.81 11.48
N LEU A 577 -12.74 -11.65 10.65
CA LEU A 577 -14.19 -11.88 10.65
C LEU A 577 -14.72 -12.53 11.94
N LEU A 578 -13.82 -13.10 12.74
CA LEU A 578 -14.13 -13.71 14.05
C LEU A 578 -13.87 -12.77 15.22
N MET A 579 -13.39 -11.54 14.96
CA MET A 579 -13.16 -10.50 15.97
C MET A 579 -14.33 -9.51 15.97
N PRO A 580 -15.31 -9.63 16.89
CA PRO A 580 -16.51 -8.78 16.91
C PRO A 580 -16.25 -7.34 17.42
N SER A 581 -15.01 -7.04 17.81
CA SER A 581 -14.56 -5.72 18.29
C SER A 581 -13.17 -5.46 17.74
N GLY A 582 -12.84 -4.21 17.44
CA GLY A 582 -11.47 -3.82 17.08
C GLY A 582 -10.57 -3.61 18.31
N ALA A 583 -11.12 -3.58 19.52
CA ALA A 583 -10.35 -3.53 20.77
C ALA A 583 -9.91 -4.94 21.19
N VAL A 584 -8.95 -5.50 20.46
CA VAL A 584 -8.45 -6.88 20.65
C VAL A 584 -7.01 -6.89 21.17
N SER A 585 -6.72 -7.81 22.09
CA SER A 585 -5.34 -8.14 22.48
C SER A 585 -4.71 -9.13 21.49
N MET A 586 -3.39 -9.29 21.54
CA MET A 586 -2.69 -10.34 20.79
C MET A 586 -3.18 -11.75 21.15
N VAL A 587 -3.63 -11.96 22.40
CA VAL A 587 -4.23 -13.21 22.87
C VAL A 587 -5.60 -13.46 22.20
N ASP A 588 -6.42 -12.42 22.04
CA ASP A 588 -7.71 -12.52 21.34
C ASP A 588 -7.49 -12.86 19.86
N ALA A 589 -6.55 -12.17 19.20
CA ALA A 589 -6.23 -12.42 17.80
C ALA A 589 -5.66 -13.83 17.56
N ARG A 590 -4.81 -14.32 18.46
CA ARG A 590 -4.34 -15.71 18.46
C ARG A 590 -5.52 -16.69 18.49
N ASN A 591 -6.48 -16.48 19.40
CA ASN A 591 -7.64 -17.35 19.54
C ASN A 591 -8.52 -17.32 18.28
N ALA A 592 -8.70 -16.14 17.68
CA ALA A 592 -9.41 -16.00 16.41
C ALA A 592 -8.71 -16.75 15.27
N MET A 593 -7.38 -16.70 15.18
CA MET A 593 -6.61 -17.47 14.18
C MET A 593 -6.71 -18.99 14.39
N LEU A 594 -6.69 -19.46 15.63
CA LEU A 594 -6.92 -20.87 15.95
C LEU A 594 -8.33 -21.32 15.53
N ALA A 595 -9.34 -20.49 15.78
CA ALA A 595 -10.70 -20.74 15.35
C ALA A 595 -10.84 -20.71 13.81
N ALA A 596 -10.18 -19.77 13.13
CA ALA A 596 -10.14 -19.70 11.67
C ALA A 596 -9.61 -21.00 11.06
N ASP A 597 -8.57 -21.61 11.63
CA ASP A 597 -8.04 -22.89 11.15
C ASP A 597 -9.01 -24.07 11.35
N LEU A 598 -9.75 -24.08 12.46
CA LEU A 598 -10.83 -25.06 12.68
C LEU A 598 -11.91 -24.94 11.59
N LEU A 599 -12.30 -23.71 11.22
CA LEU A 599 -13.34 -23.45 10.23
C LEU A 599 -12.87 -23.66 8.77
N ARG A 600 -11.66 -23.22 8.45
CA ARG A 600 -11.12 -23.23 7.08
C ARG A 600 -10.51 -24.58 6.70
N PHE A 601 -9.72 -25.17 7.61
CA PHE A 601 -8.92 -26.37 7.33
C PHE A 601 -9.24 -27.54 8.28
N GLY A 602 -10.33 -27.46 9.05
CA GLY A 602 -10.74 -28.54 9.95
C GLY A 602 -9.78 -28.78 11.11
N GLY A 603 -8.94 -27.80 11.45
CA GLY A 603 -7.96 -27.91 12.53
C GLY A 603 -6.63 -28.57 12.13
N ALA A 604 -6.37 -28.73 10.83
CA ALA A 604 -5.16 -29.40 10.35
C ALA A 604 -3.85 -28.68 10.71
N ASN A 605 -3.90 -27.43 11.18
CA ASN A 605 -2.71 -26.63 11.48
C ASN A 605 -2.65 -26.14 12.94
N GLN A 606 -3.49 -26.69 13.82
CA GLN A 606 -3.50 -26.32 15.24
C GLN A 606 -2.13 -26.49 15.89
N ASP A 607 -1.38 -27.52 15.53
CA ASP A 607 -0.04 -27.76 16.06
C ASP A 607 0.98 -26.73 15.59
N LEU A 608 0.92 -26.28 14.33
CA LEU A 608 1.77 -25.20 13.82
C LEU A 608 1.49 -23.88 14.53
N LEU A 609 0.20 -23.55 14.67
CA LEU A 609 -0.26 -22.31 15.30
C LEU A 609 0.12 -22.29 16.78
N TRP A 610 -0.29 -23.30 17.57
CA TRP A 610 0.00 -23.35 19.00
C TRP A 610 1.49 -23.33 19.30
N ASN A 611 2.30 -24.09 18.55
CA ASN A 611 3.75 -24.12 18.77
C ASN A 611 4.42 -22.80 18.36
N GLY A 612 3.98 -22.17 17.26
CA GLY A 612 4.50 -20.88 16.82
C GLY A 612 4.19 -19.76 17.82
N PHE A 613 2.94 -19.65 18.25
CA PHE A 613 2.54 -18.70 19.29
C PHE A 613 3.28 -18.94 20.61
N ALA A 614 3.36 -20.19 21.09
CA ALA A 614 4.06 -20.52 22.33
C ALA A 614 5.55 -20.16 22.28
N THR A 615 6.22 -20.33 21.15
CA THR A 615 7.65 -19.99 21.01
C THR A 615 7.91 -18.48 21.20
N ARG A 616 6.88 -17.64 21.03
CA ARG A 616 6.94 -16.18 21.19
C ARG A 616 6.16 -15.65 22.39
N GLY A 617 5.88 -16.49 23.38
CA GLY A 617 5.23 -16.04 24.62
C GLY A 617 3.70 -15.89 24.52
N LEU A 618 3.08 -16.36 23.43
CA LEU A 618 1.62 -16.36 23.22
C LEU A 618 1.00 -17.76 23.41
N GLY A 619 1.61 -18.58 24.25
CA GLY A 619 1.20 -19.95 24.59
C GLY A 619 -0.09 -20.06 25.40
N THR A 620 -0.43 -21.28 25.84
CA THR A 620 -1.74 -21.62 26.42
C THR A 620 -2.15 -20.72 27.58
N ASP A 621 -1.20 -20.33 28.42
CA ASP A 621 -1.46 -19.57 29.64
C ASP A 621 -1.20 -18.07 29.46
N ALA A 622 -0.89 -17.62 28.24
CA ALA A 622 -0.65 -16.21 27.98
C ALA A 622 -1.94 -15.43 28.18
N SER A 623 -1.85 -14.28 28.86
CA SER A 623 -3.01 -13.46 29.19
C SER A 623 -2.73 -11.98 29.03
N SER A 624 -3.79 -11.24 28.71
CA SER A 624 -3.79 -9.79 28.64
C SER A 624 -5.03 -9.23 29.32
N ALA A 625 -4.87 -8.12 30.04
CA ALA A 625 -5.99 -7.48 30.72
C ALA A 625 -6.93 -6.75 29.74
N SER A 626 -6.40 -6.21 28.65
CA SER A 626 -7.15 -5.52 27.58
C SER A 626 -6.28 -5.27 26.35
N SER A 627 -6.83 -4.68 25.28
CA SER A 627 -6.03 -4.24 24.13
C SER A 627 -5.01 -3.13 24.44
N ASN A 628 -5.11 -2.47 25.61
CA ASN A 628 -4.18 -1.43 26.06
C ASN A 628 -3.15 -1.92 27.09
N ASP A 629 -3.18 -3.21 27.41
CA ASP A 629 -2.24 -3.79 28.36
C ASP A 629 -0.81 -3.75 27.80
N ASN A 630 0.07 -3.08 28.54
CA ASN A 630 1.49 -2.90 28.23
C ASN A 630 2.39 -3.74 29.14
N GLU A 631 1.83 -4.55 30.03
CA GLU A 631 2.55 -5.49 30.90
C GLU A 631 1.87 -6.88 30.83
N PRO A 632 1.77 -7.47 29.63
CA PRO A 632 1.06 -8.73 29.46
C PRO A 632 1.81 -9.88 30.13
N THR A 633 1.08 -10.96 30.47
CA THR A 633 1.71 -12.18 31.00
C THR A 633 2.04 -13.14 29.85
N PRO A 634 3.33 -13.36 29.52
CA PRO A 634 3.71 -14.30 28.47
C PRO A 634 3.61 -15.75 28.93
N SER A 635 3.33 -16.66 28.00
CA SER A 635 3.41 -18.11 28.21
C SER A 635 4.15 -18.78 27.07
N PHE A 636 5.11 -19.63 27.40
CA PHE A 636 5.84 -20.44 26.42
C PHE A 636 5.41 -21.90 26.44
N ALA A 637 4.22 -22.17 27.00
CA ALA A 637 3.61 -23.49 26.98
C ALA A 637 2.72 -23.68 25.74
N SER A 638 2.75 -24.85 25.11
CA SER A 638 1.91 -25.20 23.96
C SER A 638 0.96 -26.34 24.30
N ALA A 639 -0.26 -26.30 23.74
CA ALA A 639 -1.22 -27.41 23.81
C ALA A 639 -0.78 -28.64 22.97
N PHE A 640 0.12 -28.44 22.00
CA PHE A 640 0.62 -29.48 21.10
C PHE A 640 2.12 -29.75 21.26
N GLY A 641 2.82 -28.92 22.05
CA GLY A 641 4.26 -29.03 22.29
C GLY A 641 4.56 -29.77 23.59
N ASN A 642 5.61 -30.59 23.59
CA ASN A 642 6.09 -31.29 24.79
C ASN A 642 7.01 -30.35 25.60
N THR A 643 6.42 -29.41 26.31
CA THR A 643 7.13 -28.33 27.01
C THR A 643 7.99 -28.85 28.17
N ALA A 644 9.13 -28.19 28.40
CA ALA A 644 9.98 -28.45 29.55
C ALA A 644 9.54 -27.58 30.74
N THR A 645 9.66 -28.10 31.96
CA THR A 645 9.50 -27.34 33.20
C THR A 645 10.88 -27.04 33.76
N LEU A 646 11.18 -25.75 33.89
CA LEU A 646 12.46 -25.27 34.38
C LEU A 646 12.27 -24.56 35.71
N ARG A 647 13.21 -24.76 36.64
CA ARG A 647 13.24 -24.04 37.91
C ARG A 647 14.39 -23.05 37.94
N PHE A 648 14.09 -21.76 37.94
CA PHE A 648 15.06 -20.69 38.08
C PHE A 648 15.70 -20.74 39.47
N SER A 649 17.04 -20.82 39.52
CA SER A 649 17.79 -20.93 40.78
C SER A 649 19.03 -20.02 40.74
N PRO A 650 18.85 -18.70 40.95
CA PRO A 650 19.92 -17.73 40.85
C PRO A 650 20.82 -17.75 42.09
N SER A 651 22.13 -17.59 41.89
CA SER A 651 23.13 -17.44 42.95
C SER A 651 24.11 -16.31 42.68
N GLY A 652 24.68 -15.75 43.76
CA GLY A 652 25.78 -14.81 43.68
C GLY A 652 27.10 -15.46 43.29
N ASP A 653 28.15 -14.64 43.15
CA ASP A 653 29.53 -15.10 42.99
C ASP A 653 30.14 -15.63 44.29
N ASP A 654 29.42 -15.51 45.40
CA ASP A 654 29.66 -16.16 46.69
C ASP A 654 28.85 -17.46 46.88
N ASP A 655 28.23 -17.96 45.81
CA ASP A 655 27.38 -19.15 45.75
C ASP A 655 26.10 -19.09 46.64
N ARG A 656 25.74 -17.91 47.18
CA ARG A 656 24.51 -17.75 47.95
C ARG A 656 23.30 -17.55 47.03
N PRO A 657 22.13 -18.13 47.35
CA PRO A 657 20.89 -17.85 46.62
C PRO A 657 20.53 -16.36 46.67
N LEU A 658 20.03 -15.84 45.55
CA LEU A 658 19.59 -14.44 45.44
C LEU A 658 18.07 -14.35 45.54
N THR A 659 17.55 -13.45 46.38
CA THR A 659 16.14 -13.06 46.42
C THR A 659 15.92 -11.84 45.53
N GLY A 660 14.77 -11.75 44.85
CA GLY A 660 14.45 -10.60 43.98
C GLY A 660 15.12 -10.62 42.61
N ALA A 661 15.74 -11.73 42.21
CA ALA A 661 16.26 -11.87 40.86
C ALA A 661 15.12 -12.13 39.88
N ARG A 662 15.19 -11.56 38.68
CA ARG A 662 14.17 -11.68 37.63
C ARG A 662 14.77 -12.31 36.38
N LEU A 663 14.01 -13.21 35.76
CA LEU A 663 14.38 -13.91 34.54
C LEU A 663 13.50 -13.48 33.37
N TYR A 664 14.11 -12.99 32.31
CA TYR A 664 13.46 -12.54 31.08
C TYR A 664 13.81 -13.46 29.92
N VAL A 665 12.86 -13.70 29.01
CA VAL A 665 13.14 -14.41 27.75
C VAL A 665 13.61 -13.38 26.70
N GLY A 666 14.76 -13.65 26.09
CA GLY A 666 15.37 -12.77 25.10
C GLY A 666 16.35 -11.77 25.71
N GLU A 667 16.45 -10.61 25.07
CA GLU A 667 17.57 -9.68 25.20
C GLU A 667 17.20 -8.34 25.86
N TYR A 668 15.94 -8.20 26.32
CA TYR A 668 15.41 -6.97 26.89
C TYR A 668 14.93 -7.19 28.32
N THR A 669 15.32 -6.27 29.20
CA THR A 669 14.88 -6.16 30.60
C THR A 669 14.07 -4.88 30.77
N ALA A 670 14.52 -3.79 30.12
CA ALA A 670 13.81 -2.52 30.06
C ALA A 670 12.37 -2.70 29.57
N ARG A 671 11.41 -2.34 30.43
CA ARG A 671 9.96 -2.38 30.13
C ARG A 671 9.48 -3.74 29.61
N SER A 672 10.17 -4.82 29.98
CA SER A 672 9.79 -6.18 29.61
C SER A 672 9.24 -6.92 30.83
N THR A 673 8.45 -7.96 30.59
CA THR A 673 7.84 -8.78 31.64
C THR A 673 8.68 -10.04 31.89
N PRO A 674 9.08 -10.32 33.15
CA PRO A 674 9.81 -11.55 33.47
C PRO A 674 8.91 -12.79 33.42
N VAL A 675 9.50 -13.94 33.14
CA VAL A 675 8.81 -15.25 33.12
C VAL A 675 8.95 -16.03 34.43
N ALA A 676 9.93 -15.68 35.26
CA ALA A 676 10.15 -16.23 36.57
C ALA A 676 10.90 -15.21 37.45
N ASP A 677 10.75 -15.31 38.76
CA ASP A 677 11.58 -14.59 39.71
C ASP A 677 11.93 -15.46 40.93
N SER A 678 12.81 -14.95 41.79
CA SER A 678 13.22 -15.61 43.03
C SER A 678 12.68 -14.94 44.29
N ASP A 679 11.66 -14.08 44.17
CA ASP A 679 11.05 -13.39 45.30
C ASP A 679 9.76 -14.09 45.74
N PRO A 680 9.77 -14.80 46.89
CA PRO A 680 8.57 -15.49 47.36
C PRO A 680 7.41 -14.55 47.74
N ALA A 681 7.63 -13.23 47.75
CA ALA A 681 6.58 -12.25 47.98
C ALA A 681 5.78 -11.87 46.71
N THR A 682 6.26 -12.22 45.51
CA THR A 682 5.55 -11.95 44.25
C THR A 682 4.65 -13.15 43.87
N PRO A 683 3.63 -12.94 43.04
CA PRO A 683 2.83 -14.04 42.49
C PRO A 683 3.55 -14.82 41.38
N LEU A 684 4.71 -14.36 40.90
CA LEU A 684 5.45 -14.99 39.82
C LEU A 684 6.31 -16.13 40.38
N SER A 685 6.20 -17.32 39.79
CA SER A 685 6.89 -18.51 40.30
C SER A 685 8.36 -18.54 39.88
N ASP A 686 9.20 -19.21 40.69
CA ASP A 686 10.54 -19.66 40.30
C ASP A 686 10.50 -20.79 39.25
N GLN A 687 9.32 -21.33 38.93
CA GLN A 687 9.11 -22.37 37.93
C GLN A 687 8.36 -21.83 36.72
N PHE A 688 8.83 -22.19 35.53
CA PHE A 688 8.23 -21.78 34.27
C PHE A 688 8.32 -22.89 33.23
N ARG A 689 7.45 -22.82 32.21
CA ARG A 689 7.38 -23.81 31.13
C ARG A 689 7.83 -23.20 29.82
N MET A 690 8.63 -23.94 29.07
CA MET A 690 9.20 -23.50 27.79
C MET A 690 9.03 -24.55 26.70
N MET A 691 8.83 -24.10 25.47
CA MET A 691 9.00 -24.95 24.29
C MET A 691 10.44 -25.50 24.23
N PRO A 692 10.63 -26.75 23.77
CA PRO A 692 11.97 -27.31 23.58
C PRO A 692 12.79 -26.52 22.55
N GLY A 693 14.10 -26.46 22.76
CA GLY A 693 15.00 -25.70 21.89
C GLY A 693 15.98 -24.84 22.67
N ALA A 694 16.88 -24.19 21.94
CA ALA A 694 17.81 -23.22 22.49
C ALA A 694 17.12 -21.86 22.65
N THR A 695 17.22 -21.29 23.86
CA THR A 695 16.65 -19.99 24.18
C THR A 695 17.67 -19.18 24.96
N THR A 696 17.77 -17.89 24.64
CA THR A 696 18.54 -16.91 25.41
C THR A 696 17.64 -16.25 26.43
N TYR A 697 18.17 -16.07 27.62
CA TYR A 697 17.53 -15.39 28.72
C TYR A 697 18.43 -14.26 29.21
N THR A 698 17.81 -13.21 29.74
CA THR A 698 18.51 -12.14 30.45
C THR A 698 18.05 -12.14 31.91
N VAL A 699 19.00 -11.97 32.84
CA VAL A 699 18.76 -12.02 34.28
C VAL A 699 19.24 -10.74 34.93
N THR A 700 18.42 -10.19 35.82
CA THR A 700 18.76 -9.07 36.70
C THR A 700 18.54 -9.47 38.16
N ALA A 701 19.29 -8.86 39.07
CA ALA A 701 19.06 -9.00 40.51
C ALA A 701 19.63 -7.78 41.28
N PRO A 702 19.03 -7.40 42.42
CA PRO A 702 19.56 -6.36 43.30
C PRO A 702 21.06 -6.48 43.56
N GLY A 703 21.83 -5.43 43.21
CA GLY A 703 23.28 -5.37 43.43
C GLY A 703 24.15 -6.24 42.50
N MET A 704 23.54 -6.94 41.54
CA MET A 704 24.24 -7.85 40.63
C MET A 704 24.26 -7.29 39.21
N ALA A 705 25.27 -7.67 38.43
CA ALA A 705 25.36 -7.30 37.02
C ALA A 705 24.39 -8.14 36.18
N GLN A 706 23.82 -7.52 35.15
CA GLN A 706 22.97 -8.15 34.16
C GLN A 706 23.75 -9.24 33.42
N ALA A 707 23.14 -10.42 33.34
CA ALA A 707 23.74 -11.57 32.67
C ALA A 707 22.83 -12.11 31.58
N SER A 708 23.41 -12.43 30.43
CA SER A 708 22.74 -13.22 29.39
C SER A 708 23.21 -14.67 29.46
N VAL A 709 22.25 -15.60 29.49
CA VAL A 709 22.50 -17.03 29.57
C VAL A 709 21.67 -17.75 28.53
N SER A 710 22.23 -18.79 27.90
CA SER A 710 21.50 -19.62 26.95
C SER A 710 21.32 -21.03 27.52
N LEU A 711 20.11 -21.57 27.36
CA LEU A 711 19.77 -22.92 27.76
C LEU A 711 19.09 -23.64 26.59
N THR A 712 19.42 -24.91 26.39
CA THR A 712 18.67 -25.79 25.50
C THR A 712 17.77 -26.71 26.30
N ALA A 713 16.45 -26.47 26.23
CA ALA A 713 15.44 -27.30 26.86
C ALA A 713 15.15 -28.55 26.01
N LYS A 714 15.07 -29.73 26.65
CA LYS A 714 14.66 -30.98 25.99
C LYS A 714 13.15 -31.22 26.14
N PRO A 715 12.50 -31.91 25.20
CA PRO A 715 11.07 -32.24 25.29
C PRO A 715 10.68 -32.91 26.62
N GLY A 716 9.68 -32.36 27.31
CA GLY A 716 9.11 -32.90 28.56
C GLY A 716 10.07 -32.93 29.75
N GLN A 717 11.23 -32.26 29.65
CA GLN A 717 12.24 -32.28 30.70
C GLN A 717 11.78 -31.48 31.91
N VAL A 718 12.05 -31.99 33.11
CA VAL A 718 12.04 -31.21 34.35
C VAL A 718 13.48 -31.02 34.80
N ARG A 719 13.92 -29.77 35.02
CA ARG A 719 15.32 -29.48 35.36
C ARG A 719 15.48 -28.16 36.10
N ASP A 720 16.41 -28.12 37.05
CA ASP A 720 16.92 -26.85 37.59
C ASP A 720 17.68 -26.05 36.53
N PHE A 721 17.52 -24.74 36.60
CA PHE A 721 18.19 -23.74 35.79
C PHE A 721 19.02 -22.82 36.70
N PRO A 722 20.22 -23.28 37.12
CA PRO A 722 21.11 -22.47 37.93
C PRO A 722 21.72 -21.34 37.11
N VAL A 723 21.72 -20.13 37.67
CA VAL A 723 22.34 -18.95 37.05
C VAL A 723 23.22 -18.27 38.09
N SER A 724 24.53 -18.21 37.85
CA SER A 724 25.47 -17.48 38.71
C SER A 724 25.65 -16.06 38.18
N LEU A 725 25.30 -15.07 39.00
CA LEU A 725 25.51 -13.66 38.72
C LEU A 725 26.78 -13.15 39.40
N VAL A 726 27.33 -12.05 38.88
CA VAL A 726 28.52 -11.38 39.45
C VAL A 726 28.08 -10.06 40.09
N THR A 727 28.63 -9.70 41.24
CA THR A 727 28.33 -8.40 41.86
C THR A 727 28.59 -7.25 40.89
N ASN A 728 27.61 -6.35 40.73
CA ASN A 728 27.84 -5.07 40.06
C ASN A 728 28.50 -4.12 41.05
N LEU A 729 29.81 -3.93 40.91
CA LEU A 729 30.61 -3.07 41.79
C LEU A 729 30.23 -1.58 41.69
N ALA A 730 29.51 -1.18 40.64
CA ALA A 730 28.99 0.17 40.49
C ALA A 730 27.61 0.34 41.14
N SER A 731 26.88 -0.74 41.44
CA SER A 731 25.50 -0.65 41.88
C SER A 731 25.36 0.00 43.26
N THR A 732 24.45 0.98 43.36
CA THR A 732 24.08 1.58 44.65
C THR A 732 23.49 0.56 45.62
N GLN A 733 22.81 -0.49 45.12
CA GLN A 733 22.29 -1.60 45.92
C GLN A 733 23.39 -2.52 46.46
N ALA A 734 24.57 -2.55 45.82
CA ALA A 734 25.77 -3.21 46.33
C ALA A 734 26.60 -2.32 47.29
N GLY A 735 26.18 -1.06 47.50
CA GLY A 735 26.84 -0.10 48.38
C GLY A 735 27.81 0.85 47.69
N ALA A 736 27.81 0.92 46.36
CA ALA A 736 28.56 1.93 45.61
C ALA A 736 27.89 3.31 45.70
N THR A 737 28.63 4.37 45.38
CA THR A 737 28.06 5.72 45.22
C THR A 737 28.55 6.36 43.92
N ILE A 738 27.79 7.31 43.39
CA ILE A 738 28.13 8.03 42.16
C ILE A 738 28.05 9.55 42.38
N THR A 739 28.98 10.27 41.78
CA THR A 739 29.02 11.74 41.77
C THR A 739 29.26 12.26 40.34
N GLY A 740 28.74 13.43 40.04
CA GLY A 740 28.86 14.07 38.73
C GLY A 740 27.82 15.17 38.56
N GLN A 741 27.91 15.94 37.49
CA GLN A 741 26.92 16.96 37.15
C GLN A 741 26.00 16.44 36.04
N GLY A 742 24.70 16.51 36.26
CA GLY A 742 23.70 16.02 35.30
C GLY A 742 22.31 15.96 35.92
N VAL A 743 21.39 15.36 35.20
CA VAL A 743 20.03 15.03 35.65
C VAL A 743 20.00 13.54 35.98
N ASP A 744 19.43 13.21 37.14
CA ASP A 744 19.23 11.83 37.63
C ASP A 744 20.47 10.94 37.58
N VAL A 745 21.64 11.48 37.91
CA VAL A 745 22.93 10.75 37.94
C VAL A 745 22.88 9.40 38.68
N PRO A 746 22.15 9.22 39.80
CA PRO A 746 22.02 7.90 40.43
C PRO A 746 21.41 6.81 39.54
N ALA A 747 20.62 7.18 38.52
CA ALA A 747 20.07 6.24 37.53
C ALA A 747 21.15 5.47 36.76
N MET A 748 22.35 6.06 36.59
CA MET A 748 23.45 5.40 35.87
C MET A 748 23.94 4.10 36.52
N VAL A 749 23.58 3.84 37.77
CA VAL A 749 24.14 2.75 38.58
C VAL A 749 23.11 2.16 39.54
N ASP A 750 21.82 2.25 39.18
CA ASP A 750 20.74 1.71 40.01
C ASP A 750 20.55 0.19 39.82
N GLY A 751 21.15 -0.39 38.78
CA GLY A 751 21.06 -1.81 38.44
C GLY A 751 19.93 -2.15 37.46
N ASP A 752 19.26 -1.16 36.87
CA ASP A 752 18.06 -1.31 36.04
C ASP A 752 18.17 -0.53 34.72
N GLU A 753 17.56 -1.01 33.64
CA GLU A 753 17.55 -0.31 32.33
C GLU A 753 16.29 0.57 32.13
N GLY A 754 15.51 0.79 33.19
CA GLY A 754 14.24 1.51 33.20
C GLY A 754 14.35 3.00 33.46
N SER A 755 15.47 3.48 34.00
CA SER A 755 15.75 4.89 34.31
C SER A 755 16.87 5.43 33.40
N THR A 756 17.02 6.74 33.26
CA THR A 756 18.09 7.31 32.41
C THR A 756 18.67 8.58 32.99
N ALA A 757 19.99 8.63 33.07
CA ALA A 757 20.72 9.84 33.41
C ALA A 757 21.11 10.62 32.15
N THR A 758 21.18 11.93 32.28
CA THR A 758 21.65 12.79 31.19
C THR A 758 22.61 13.86 31.68
N THR A 759 23.53 14.28 30.81
CA THR A 759 24.31 15.51 31.03
C THR A 759 23.40 16.75 31.04
N ALA A 760 23.95 17.91 31.41
CA ALA A 760 23.36 19.18 31.01
C ALA A 760 23.25 19.29 29.48
N ASP A 761 22.39 20.17 28.96
CA ASP A 761 22.13 20.28 27.51
C ASP A 761 23.37 20.66 26.68
N GLN A 762 24.27 21.45 27.26
CA GLN A 762 25.50 21.94 26.64
C GLN A 762 26.67 21.66 27.60
N PRO A 763 27.06 20.38 27.78
CA PRO A 763 27.96 20.02 28.85
C PRO A 763 29.39 20.43 28.54
N THR A 764 30.04 21.07 29.52
CA THR A 764 31.51 21.22 29.53
C THR A 764 32.20 19.87 29.62
N ALA A 765 33.52 19.81 29.37
CA ALA A 765 34.28 18.57 29.48
C ALA A 765 34.18 17.91 30.88
N ALA A 766 34.12 18.71 31.95
CA ALA A 766 33.94 18.21 33.32
C ALA A 766 32.53 17.64 33.55
N GLN A 767 31.50 18.25 32.94
CA GLN A 767 30.11 17.81 33.03
C GLN A 767 29.80 16.52 32.24
N LYS A 768 30.80 15.98 31.54
CA LYS A 768 30.72 14.67 30.86
C LYS A 768 31.30 13.52 31.70
N GLN A 769 31.78 13.81 32.91
CA GLN A 769 32.50 12.86 33.75
C GLN A 769 31.71 12.51 35.01
N PHE A 770 31.52 11.21 35.23
CA PHE A 770 30.79 10.67 36.38
C PHE A 770 31.70 9.71 37.15
N THR A 771 31.93 9.97 38.43
CA THR A 771 32.84 9.20 39.29
C THR A 771 32.06 8.28 40.21
N ILE A 772 32.36 7.00 40.14
CA ILE A 772 31.75 5.90 40.89
C ILE A 772 32.76 5.43 41.95
N ASP A 773 32.40 5.51 43.22
CA ASP A 773 33.08 4.83 44.33
C ASP A 773 32.59 3.38 44.39
N LEU A 774 33.50 2.43 44.16
CA LEU A 774 33.16 1.03 43.96
C LEU A 774 32.75 0.37 45.29
N ALA A 775 31.72 -0.47 45.22
CA ALA A 775 31.30 -1.30 46.33
C ALA A 775 32.46 -2.15 46.89
N GLY A 776 32.59 -2.18 48.22
CA GLY A 776 33.59 -3.00 48.91
C GLY A 776 35.04 -2.49 48.82
N GLY A 777 35.26 -1.23 48.46
CA GLY A 777 36.58 -0.58 48.48
C GLY A 777 37.45 -0.95 47.28
N ARG A 778 38.73 -1.30 47.53
CA ARG A 778 39.68 -1.58 46.43
C ARG A 778 39.32 -2.89 45.70
N GLN A 779 38.99 -2.76 44.42
CA GLN A 779 38.64 -3.86 43.52
C GLN A 779 39.70 -4.08 42.44
N VAL A 780 39.62 -5.23 41.78
CA VAL A 780 40.31 -5.49 40.52
C VAL A 780 39.25 -5.70 39.45
N VAL A 781 39.06 -4.69 38.59
CA VAL A 781 38.04 -4.64 37.55
C VAL A 781 38.62 -5.15 36.24
N ARG A 782 37.83 -5.92 35.47
CA ARG A 782 38.19 -6.31 34.09
C ARG A 782 37.10 -6.03 33.06
N ARG A 783 35.88 -5.69 33.48
CA ARG A 783 34.76 -5.52 32.56
C ARG A 783 33.85 -4.41 33.02
N VAL A 784 33.35 -3.65 32.05
CA VAL A 784 32.26 -2.71 32.22
C VAL A 784 31.12 -3.07 31.27
N GLN A 785 29.88 -2.85 31.68
CA GLN A 785 28.73 -2.84 30.77
C GLN A 785 28.12 -1.45 30.77
N LEU A 786 27.63 -1.02 29.62
CA LEU A 786 26.83 0.19 29.51
C LEU A 786 25.57 -0.09 28.71
N SER A 787 24.47 0.56 29.07
CA SER A 787 23.27 0.67 28.25
C SER A 787 23.07 2.12 27.80
N ALA A 788 22.71 2.26 26.53
CA ALA A 788 22.37 3.54 25.89
C ALA A 788 20.89 3.56 25.46
N LEU A 789 20.07 2.63 25.94
CA LEU A 789 18.66 2.51 25.61
C LEU A 789 17.84 3.36 26.59
N PRO A 790 17.42 4.58 26.22
CA PRO A 790 16.90 5.52 27.20
C PRO A 790 15.49 5.15 27.64
N GLU A 791 15.14 5.64 28.82
CA GLU A 791 13.76 5.73 29.29
C GLU A 791 12.95 6.63 28.33
N PRO A 792 11.70 6.23 28.00
CA PRO A 792 10.84 7.01 27.12
C PRO A 792 10.64 8.45 27.61
N GLY A 793 10.87 9.42 26.72
CA GLY A 793 10.65 10.85 27.00
C GLY A 793 11.82 11.58 27.68
N VAL A 794 12.85 10.87 28.16
CA VAL A 794 14.03 11.49 28.81
C VAL A 794 15.07 11.97 27.79
N ALA A 795 15.32 11.15 26.77
CA ALA A 795 16.28 11.43 25.71
C ALA A 795 15.82 10.89 24.35
N GLY A 796 16.07 11.65 23.28
CA GLY A 796 15.84 11.22 21.91
C GLY A 796 16.90 10.25 21.41
N ARG A 797 16.61 9.55 20.31
CA ARG A 797 17.49 8.54 19.68
C ARG A 797 18.92 9.05 19.45
N PHE A 798 19.05 10.33 19.10
CA PHE A 798 20.32 10.95 18.72
C PHE A 798 21.16 11.48 19.91
N GLN A 799 20.57 11.51 21.10
CA GLN A 799 21.22 12.00 22.33
C GLN A 799 21.93 10.87 23.10
N ASN A 800 21.66 9.61 22.76
CA ASN A 800 22.25 8.47 23.46
C ASN A 800 23.76 8.38 23.22
N VAL A 801 24.49 7.96 24.26
CA VAL A 801 25.94 7.77 24.19
C VAL A 801 26.32 6.88 23.02
N ARG A 802 27.36 7.28 22.27
CA ARG A 802 27.95 6.52 21.18
C ARG A 802 29.36 6.03 21.52
N GLN A 803 30.15 6.91 22.15
CA GLN A 803 31.50 6.61 22.63
C GLN A 803 31.67 7.08 24.08
N PHE A 804 32.36 6.27 24.88
CA PHE A 804 32.76 6.57 26.24
C PHE A 804 34.22 6.17 26.54
N ARG A 805 34.76 6.68 27.64
CA ARG A 805 36.06 6.30 28.22
C ARG A 805 35.90 5.91 29.69
N VAL A 806 36.83 5.08 30.16
CA VAL A 806 36.92 4.72 31.58
C VAL A 806 38.27 5.14 32.12
N TRP A 807 38.23 5.82 33.26
CA TRP A 807 39.36 6.24 34.05
C TRP A 807 39.31 5.55 35.41
N ALA A 808 40.46 5.32 36.02
CA ALA A 808 40.56 4.62 37.29
C ALA A 808 41.44 5.37 38.28
N CYS A 809 41.07 5.29 39.55
CA CYS A 809 41.86 5.75 40.68
C CYS A 809 41.89 4.68 41.77
N ASP A 810 43.05 4.48 42.40
CA ASP A 810 43.27 3.56 43.52
C ASP A 810 43.62 4.39 44.76
N ALA A 811 42.61 4.71 45.57
CA ALA A 811 42.76 5.56 46.75
C ALA A 811 43.74 4.91 47.74
N LYS A 812 44.91 5.53 47.90
CA LYS A 812 46.00 5.06 48.75
C LYS A 812 46.88 6.21 49.21
N GLY A 813 47.13 6.29 50.52
CA GLY A 813 47.99 7.33 51.09
C GLY A 813 47.34 8.71 50.96
N LEU A 814 47.94 9.60 50.17
CA LEU A 814 47.45 10.96 49.92
C LEU A 814 46.51 11.07 48.70
N VAL A 815 46.37 10.00 47.90
CA VAL A 815 45.47 9.96 46.75
C VAL A 815 44.05 9.70 47.26
N LEU A 816 43.17 10.70 47.11
CA LEU A 816 41.78 10.65 47.59
C LEU A 816 40.77 10.37 46.48
N CYS A 817 41.20 10.39 45.21
CA CYS A 817 40.32 10.23 44.05
C CYS A 817 39.30 11.37 43.90
N ASP A 818 39.64 12.57 44.37
CA ASP A 818 38.80 13.77 44.28
C ASP A 818 39.36 14.82 43.30
N GLN A 819 40.59 14.64 42.81
CA GLN A 819 41.21 15.49 41.79
C GLN A 819 41.37 14.76 40.46
N ASP A 820 41.30 15.49 39.34
CA ASP A 820 41.51 14.93 37.99
C ASP A 820 42.88 14.24 37.83
N ALA A 821 43.91 14.77 38.51
CA ALA A 821 45.27 14.21 38.48
C ALA A 821 45.38 12.81 39.14
N ASP A 822 44.40 12.43 39.97
CA ASP A 822 44.37 11.11 40.62
C ASP A 822 43.90 10.00 39.67
N PHE A 823 43.25 10.37 38.56
CA PHE A 823 42.67 9.43 37.61
C PHE A 823 43.59 9.19 36.42
N ARG A 824 43.74 7.91 36.05
CA ARG A 824 44.40 7.50 34.81
C ARG A 824 43.40 6.83 33.86
N GLN A 825 43.47 7.16 32.58
CA GLN A 825 42.66 6.49 31.57
C GLN A 825 43.06 5.02 31.49
N VAL A 826 42.09 4.11 31.52
CA VAL A 826 42.32 2.66 31.43
C VAL A 826 41.65 2.03 30.22
N PHE A 827 40.63 2.68 29.67
CA PHE A 827 39.91 2.18 28.51
C PHE A 827 39.32 3.32 27.67
N THR A 828 39.26 3.11 26.36
CA THR A 828 38.50 3.93 25.42
C THR A 828 37.71 2.97 24.55
N SER A 829 36.39 3.16 24.52
CA SER A 829 35.53 2.38 23.63
C SER A 829 35.75 2.78 22.17
N ALA A 830 35.34 1.90 21.24
CA ALA A 830 35.27 2.26 19.83
C ALA A 830 34.39 3.51 19.63
N ALA A 831 34.64 4.27 18.55
CA ALA A 831 33.87 5.48 18.26
C ALA A 831 32.36 5.22 18.02
N ASP A 832 32.02 3.97 17.72
CA ASP A 832 30.70 3.42 17.47
C ASP A 832 30.36 2.27 18.46
N ALA A 833 30.80 2.39 19.71
CA ALA A 833 30.53 1.39 20.76
C ALA A 833 29.04 1.02 20.86
N PHE A 834 28.18 2.02 20.66
CA PHE A 834 26.77 1.87 20.35
C PHE A 834 26.55 2.29 18.89
N PRO A 835 26.48 1.32 17.96
CA PRO A 835 26.26 1.64 16.56
C PRO A 835 24.91 2.34 16.41
N GLY A 836 24.77 3.13 15.35
CA GLY A 836 23.59 3.95 15.12
C GLY A 836 23.79 4.65 13.80
N ASP A 837 23.12 4.15 12.77
CA ASP A 837 23.32 4.57 11.39
C ASP A 837 21.99 5.02 10.78
N ALA A 838 22.06 5.59 9.58
CA ALA A 838 20.88 5.93 8.80
C ALA A 838 19.94 4.72 8.64
N PRO A 839 18.61 4.91 8.72
CA PRO A 839 17.96 6.22 8.83
C PRO A 839 17.90 6.77 10.27
N ARG A 840 18.10 5.95 11.31
CA ARG A 840 18.13 6.37 12.73
C ARG A 840 18.67 5.25 13.64
N PRO A 841 19.24 5.61 14.81
CA PRO A 841 19.53 4.64 15.86
C PRO A 841 18.27 3.91 16.37
N VAL A 842 18.40 2.62 16.69
CA VAL A 842 17.30 1.79 17.18
C VAL A 842 17.66 0.96 18.42
N ALA A 843 16.64 0.48 19.13
CA ALA A 843 16.81 -0.29 20.37
C ALA A 843 17.85 -1.44 20.30
N PRO A 844 17.90 -2.31 19.26
CA PRO A 844 18.93 -3.37 19.20
C PRO A 844 20.36 -2.86 19.24
N GLU A 845 20.59 -1.62 18.80
CA GLU A 845 21.90 -1.01 18.72
C GLU A 845 22.29 -0.33 20.05
N LEU A 846 21.28 0.06 20.86
CA LEU A 846 21.41 0.87 22.07
C LEU A 846 21.31 0.11 23.40
N LYS A 847 20.78 -1.13 23.40
CA LYS A 847 20.67 -1.97 24.62
C LYS A 847 22.02 -2.24 25.31
N MET A 848 21.98 -2.80 26.53
CA MET A 848 23.16 -3.20 27.30
C MET A 848 24.24 -3.92 26.47
N ARG A 849 25.49 -3.44 26.57
CA ARG A 849 26.68 -3.99 25.90
C ARG A 849 27.81 -4.19 26.90
N SER A 850 28.59 -5.25 26.70
CA SER A 850 29.75 -5.59 27.53
C SER A 850 31.07 -5.20 26.86
N PHE A 851 31.98 -4.63 27.65
CA PHE A 851 33.30 -4.19 27.22
C PHE A 851 34.38 -4.71 28.17
N ASP A 852 35.29 -5.53 27.65
CA ASP A 852 36.46 -5.96 28.39
C ASP A 852 37.48 -4.81 28.48
N ILE A 853 37.99 -4.56 29.69
CA ILE A 853 39.01 -3.56 29.98
C ILE A 853 40.27 -4.23 30.55
N PRO A 854 41.45 -3.59 30.44
CA PRO A 854 42.66 -4.10 31.09
C PRO A 854 42.43 -4.32 32.59
N GLN A 855 43.01 -5.38 33.15
CA GLN A 855 42.92 -5.67 34.58
C GLN A 855 43.38 -4.45 35.40
N THR A 856 42.45 -3.83 36.11
CA THR A 856 42.64 -2.51 36.71
C THR A 856 42.31 -2.56 38.18
N ALA A 857 43.31 -2.32 39.03
CA ALA A 857 43.07 -2.04 40.44
C ALA A 857 42.50 -0.63 40.60
N ALA A 858 41.38 -0.50 41.31
CA ALA A 858 40.69 0.76 41.53
C ALA A 858 39.84 0.72 42.80
N THR A 859 39.75 1.84 43.49
CA THR A 859 38.64 2.12 44.43
C THR A 859 37.56 2.93 43.72
N HIS A 860 37.93 3.77 42.75
CA HIS A 860 37.00 4.59 41.98
C HIS A 860 37.18 4.37 40.49
N LEU A 861 36.07 4.31 39.75
CA LEU A 861 36.07 4.45 38.30
C LEU A 861 35.37 5.73 37.91
N ARG A 862 35.88 6.41 36.89
CA ARG A 862 35.22 7.57 36.28
C ARG A 862 34.86 7.25 34.84
N VAL A 863 33.57 7.35 34.52
CA VAL A 863 33.03 7.18 33.18
C VAL A 863 32.91 8.56 32.53
N GLU A 864 33.60 8.74 31.40
CA GLU A 864 33.53 9.96 30.59
C GLU A 864 32.71 9.66 29.33
N LEU A 865 31.60 10.38 29.15
CA LEU A 865 30.78 10.31 27.95
C LEU A 865 31.41 11.19 26.86
N VAL A 866 31.97 10.60 25.80
CA VAL A 866 32.76 11.34 24.81
C VAL A 866 31.84 12.00 23.78
N THR A 867 31.06 11.18 23.06
CA THR A 867 30.12 11.61 22.02
C THR A 867 28.77 10.91 22.14
N ASN A 868 27.71 11.58 21.71
CA ASN A 868 26.42 10.97 21.38
C ASN A 868 26.34 10.59 19.89
N GLN A 869 25.17 10.13 19.45
CA GLN A 869 24.95 9.74 18.06
C GLN A 869 25.09 10.90 17.06
N CYS A 870 24.65 12.13 17.37
CA CYS A 870 24.88 13.28 16.48
C CYS A 870 26.38 13.59 16.31
N GLN A 871 27.12 13.71 17.42
CA GLN A 871 28.52 14.14 17.43
C GLN A 871 29.47 13.06 16.87
N GLY A 872 29.16 11.78 17.15
CA GLY A 872 30.01 10.65 16.77
C GLY A 872 29.53 9.87 15.54
N GLY A 873 28.38 10.23 14.95
CA GLY A 873 27.79 9.55 13.80
C GLY A 873 27.98 10.35 12.51
N PRO A 874 28.97 10.02 11.65
CA PRO A 874 29.28 10.81 10.45
C PRO A 874 28.13 10.87 9.43
N LYS A 875 27.26 9.84 9.41
CA LYS A 875 26.07 9.79 8.53
C LYS A 875 24.99 10.82 8.89
N PHE A 876 25.11 11.50 10.03
CA PHE A 876 24.15 12.50 10.48
C PHE A 876 24.70 13.94 10.38
N GLN A 877 25.92 14.10 9.86
CA GLN A 877 26.63 15.38 9.85
C GLN A 877 26.64 16.02 8.47
N GLY A 878 26.73 17.35 8.45
CA GLY A 878 26.79 18.15 7.23
C GLY A 878 25.45 18.27 6.50
N GLU A 879 25.42 19.13 5.49
CA GLU A 879 24.26 19.32 4.63
C GLU A 879 24.14 18.16 3.62
N GLN A 880 23.00 17.48 3.63
CA GLN A 880 22.71 16.23 2.91
C GLN A 880 21.67 16.41 1.81
N ASP A 881 20.97 17.54 1.80
CA ASP A 881 20.00 17.88 0.77
C ASP A 881 20.24 19.31 0.22
N ASP A 882 19.42 19.72 -0.74
CA ASP A 882 19.42 21.03 -1.37
C ASP A 882 18.09 21.79 -1.04
N ASP A 883 17.38 21.40 0.04
CA ASP A 883 16.17 22.08 0.51
C ASP A 883 16.55 23.26 1.44
N PRO A 884 16.43 24.52 1.00
CA PRO A 884 16.86 25.68 1.79
C PRO A 884 16.04 25.89 3.07
N ALA A 885 14.89 25.22 3.21
CA ALA A 885 14.07 25.27 4.41
C ALA A 885 14.42 24.18 5.45
N ASN A 886 15.35 23.28 5.13
CA ASN A 886 15.65 22.11 5.94
C ASN A 886 17.16 21.92 6.14
N ALA A 887 17.70 22.41 7.26
CA ALA A 887 19.09 22.11 7.61
C ALA A 887 19.20 20.67 8.14
N THR A 888 20.10 19.86 7.57
CA THR A 888 20.16 18.41 7.84
C THR A 888 21.26 17.99 8.83
N ASP A 889 22.21 18.87 9.14
CA ASP A 889 23.32 18.57 10.06
C ASP A 889 22.84 18.41 11.51
N CYS A 890 22.92 17.19 12.05
CA CYS A 890 22.54 16.86 13.42
C CYS A 890 23.28 17.74 14.45
N THR A 891 24.53 18.12 14.17
CA THR A 891 25.35 18.80 15.19
C THR A 891 25.02 20.27 15.37
N THR A 892 24.40 20.88 14.36
CA THR A 892 24.10 22.32 14.32
C THR A 892 22.62 22.63 14.23
N ALA A 893 21.81 21.78 13.58
CA ALA A 893 20.38 22.01 13.36
C ALA A 893 19.46 21.32 14.39
N TYR A 894 19.96 20.35 15.17
CA TYR A 894 19.19 19.70 16.22
C TYR A 894 19.48 20.29 17.60
N ALA A 895 18.44 20.82 18.27
CA ALA A 895 18.59 21.45 19.59
C ALA A 895 19.20 20.53 20.66
N GLY A 896 18.96 19.22 20.55
CA GLY A 896 19.46 18.21 21.49
C GLY A 896 20.88 17.71 21.22
N ALA A 897 21.59 18.25 20.22
CA ALA A 897 22.82 17.66 19.67
C ALA A 897 23.98 17.49 20.65
N GLN A 898 23.99 18.25 21.76
CA GLN A 898 25.11 18.28 22.70
C GLN A 898 24.82 17.53 24.00
N LYS A 899 23.54 17.25 24.29
CA LYS A 899 23.10 16.45 25.44
C LYS A 899 23.47 14.98 25.22
N ILE A 900 24.03 14.33 26.25
CA ILE A 900 24.37 12.90 26.20
C ILE A 900 23.57 12.15 27.27
N ALA A 901 22.93 11.06 26.86
CA ALA A 901 22.16 10.17 27.72
C ALA A 901 22.84 8.81 27.88
N VAL A 902 22.72 8.24 29.07
CA VAL A 902 23.20 6.90 29.43
C VAL A 902 22.24 6.30 30.44
N THR A 903 21.88 5.05 30.22
CA THR A 903 20.82 4.37 30.99
C THR A 903 21.43 3.72 32.21
N GLU A 904 22.44 2.88 32.03
CA GLU A 904 23.02 2.07 33.11
C GLU A 904 24.50 1.80 32.85
N VAL A 905 25.28 1.68 33.92
CA VAL A 905 26.71 1.37 33.96
C VAL A 905 26.96 0.29 35.00
N GLN A 906 27.55 -0.83 34.56
CA GLN A 906 27.87 -1.94 35.44
C GLN A 906 29.36 -2.24 35.43
N VAL A 907 29.92 -2.62 36.58
CA VAL A 907 31.36 -2.85 36.76
C VAL A 907 31.59 -4.20 37.41
N MET A 908 32.44 -5.04 36.80
CA MET A 908 32.70 -6.40 37.29
C MET A 908 34.19 -6.74 37.36
N ARG A 909 34.50 -7.65 38.29
CA ARG A 909 35.85 -8.24 38.42
C ARG A 909 36.20 -9.21 37.29
N ARG A 910 35.17 -9.86 36.73
CA ARG A 910 35.28 -10.88 35.69
C ARG A 910 34.17 -10.72 34.66
#